data_AF-A0A7C5ZH81-F1
#
_entry.id   AF-A0A7C5ZH81-F1
#
_cell.length_a   1.000
_cell.length_b   1.000
_cell.length_c   1.000
_cell.angle_alpha   90.00
_cell.angle_beta   90.00
_cell.angle_gamma   90.00
#
_symmetry.space_group_name_H-M   'P 1'
#
loop_
_entity.id
_entity.type
_entity.pdbx_description
1 polymer ?
#
loop_
_entity_poly.entity_id
_entity_poly.type
_entity_poly.pdbx_seq_one_letter_code
_entity_poly.pdbx_strand_id
1 'polypeptide(L)'
;MILVTATPHSGNEEAFRSLLALLNPDFADLPEDLTGREHEQERRDLAQYFVQRRRGDIRHYLQADTPFPEREHLEKTYRLTAEYRHLFDRVLAYARETVTLSGDAGYRQRVRWWSALALLRSLASSPAAAAATLRNRAATVDAETEEDVDEIGRRTVLDLMDDDSFEGMDVTPGGDVGELAQDAANNRRRLLDMARAADALMGEGDAKLQEAVEIVKALLKEGYNPIVFCRFIPTVEYVTAELRSRLRNVEVVGVTGLLPPAEREQRVAQLGQSPRRVLVCTDCLSEGINLQEYFDAVLHYDLSWNPTRHEQREGRVDRYGQPQPQIKVVTLYGTDNQIDGTVLRVLLRKHQTIRSSLGISVPVPIDSHEVIEAIFEGLLLHEDAPVAAQILPGFEEYMQPRQLELFKEWDIAAEREKRSRTMFAQEGIKTDEVARELRAAQQAIGSGVDVEGFMADVTWLHGGTVSQNHAVHFDLTETPRALREAIGNRSEFVARFELPVTDGQLYLTRTHPIVEGMASYVMDSALDPMGDGVARRCGAIRTAQVNTRTTVLLVRLRYHIITRWTDGERQLLAEDVQVVAFEGSPDHAAWIDSRAAERLLFTEPDENIHPAQASEFIRRVIDGFDHLSPYLDQMAERHGQKLLDAHRRVRIASRARGIRYDVQPQLPPDLLGIYIFLPARGK
;
A
#
# COMPACT_ATOMS: atom_id res chain seq x y z
N MET A 1 -15.23 -1.60 15.78
CA MET A 1 -13.96 -0.94 15.40
C MET A 1 -13.08 -1.97 14.73
N ILE A 2 -12.29 -1.57 13.73
CA ILE A 2 -11.31 -2.43 13.06
C ILE A 2 -9.99 -1.68 13.09
N LEU A 3 -8.94 -2.31 13.62
CA LEU A 3 -7.58 -1.77 13.62
C LEU A 3 -6.80 -2.52 12.54
N VAL A 4 -6.07 -1.78 11.69
CA VAL A 4 -5.29 -2.35 10.59
C VAL A 4 -3.86 -1.83 10.71
N THR A 5 -2.89 -2.74 10.69
CA THR A 5 -1.45 -2.40 10.64
C THR A 5 -0.72 -3.37 9.72
N ALA A 6 0.30 -2.86 9.03
CA ALA A 6 1.22 -3.66 8.22
C ALA A 6 2.51 -4.02 8.97
N THR A 7 2.78 -3.37 10.10
CA THR A 7 3.96 -3.61 10.94
C THR A 7 3.57 -4.50 12.13
N PRO A 8 4.43 -5.45 12.53
CA PRO A 8 4.22 -6.21 13.77
C PRO A 8 4.22 -5.26 14.98
N HIS A 9 3.65 -5.71 16.11
CA HIS A 9 3.63 -4.94 17.35
C HIS A 9 5.06 -4.46 17.70
N SER A 10 5.23 -3.32 18.36
CA SER A 10 6.56 -2.81 18.71
C SER A 10 7.34 -3.64 19.74
N GLY A 11 6.72 -4.70 20.29
CA GLY A 11 7.26 -5.51 21.39
C GLY A 11 6.93 -4.95 22.78
N ASN A 12 6.25 -3.79 22.84
CA ASN A 12 5.69 -3.26 24.08
C ASN A 12 4.32 -3.91 24.36
N GLU A 13 4.30 -4.86 25.30
CA GLU A 13 3.09 -5.60 25.68
C GLU A 13 2.02 -4.71 26.32
N GLU A 14 2.40 -3.67 27.06
CA GLU A 14 1.44 -2.75 27.68
C GLU A 14 0.70 -1.94 26.61
N ALA A 15 1.43 -1.42 25.62
CA ALA A 15 0.85 -0.74 24.47
C ALA A 15 -0.04 -1.69 23.65
N PHE A 16 0.42 -2.94 23.46
CA PHE A 16 -0.36 -3.95 22.75
C PHE A 16 -1.67 -4.28 23.47
N ARG A 17 -1.65 -4.51 24.78
CA ARG A 17 -2.88 -4.72 25.58
C ARG A 17 -3.78 -3.52 25.59
N SER A 18 -3.22 -2.32 25.70
CA SER A 18 -4.00 -1.08 25.66
C SER A 18 -4.76 -0.96 24.33
N LEU A 19 -4.12 -1.30 23.21
CA LEU A 19 -4.77 -1.35 21.90
C LEU A 19 -5.84 -2.43 21.81
N LEU A 20 -5.56 -3.64 22.33
CA LEU A 20 -6.53 -4.73 22.36
C LEU A 20 -7.72 -4.43 23.28
N ALA A 21 -7.51 -3.70 24.38
CA ALA A 21 -8.55 -3.28 25.32
C ALA A 21 -9.58 -2.35 24.67
N LEU A 22 -9.18 -1.60 23.62
CA LEU A 22 -10.12 -0.83 22.81
C LEU A 22 -11.09 -1.73 22.03
N LEU A 23 -10.68 -2.96 21.69
CA LEU A 23 -11.53 -3.96 21.02
C LEU A 23 -12.37 -4.77 22.01
N ASN A 24 -11.76 -5.22 23.11
CA ASN A 24 -12.43 -5.91 24.21
C ASN A 24 -11.75 -5.56 25.55
N PRO A 25 -12.47 -4.94 26.51
CA PRO A 25 -11.91 -4.58 27.81
C PRO A 25 -11.26 -5.75 28.57
N ASP A 26 -11.75 -6.98 28.36
CA ASP A 26 -11.19 -8.18 29.00
C ASP A 26 -9.72 -8.46 28.60
N PHE A 27 -9.24 -7.86 27.50
CA PHE A 27 -7.85 -8.01 27.05
C PHE A 27 -6.84 -7.11 27.79
N ALA A 28 -7.31 -6.16 28.61
CA ALA A 28 -6.43 -5.30 29.40
C ALA A 28 -5.55 -6.11 30.38
N ASP A 29 -6.08 -7.21 30.91
CA ASP A 29 -5.46 -8.04 31.94
C ASP A 29 -4.78 -9.31 31.40
N LEU A 30 -4.55 -9.40 30.08
CA LEU A 30 -3.80 -10.54 29.50
C LEU A 30 -2.40 -10.64 30.14
N PRO A 31 -1.82 -11.85 30.28
CA PRO A 31 -0.46 -12.00 30.79
C PRO A 31 0.60 -11.47 29.81
N GLU A 32 1.82 -11.18 30.30
CA GLU A 32 2.95 -10.70 29.46
C GLU A 32 3.48 -11.81 28.57
N ASP A 33 3.37 -13.04 29.07
CA ASP A 33 3.75 -14.22 28.34
C ASP A 33 2.51 -15.10 28.16
N LEU A 34 2.00 -15.12 26.93
CA LEU A 34 0.89 -15.98 26.51
C LEU A 34 1.37 -17.41 26.16
N THR A 35 2.59 -17.84 26.51
CA THR A 35 3.07 -19.21 26.24
C THR A 35 2.52 -20.23 27.25
N GLY A 36 2.87 -21.52 27.12
CA GLY A 36 2.38 -22.56 28.04
C GLY A 36 0.97 -23.10 27.72
N ARG A 37 0.55 -24.18 28.39
CA ARG A 37 -0.78 -24.79 28.18
C ARG A 37 -1.87 -24.09 28.97
N GLU A 38 -1.50 -23.47 30.08
CA GLU A 38 -2.33 -22.68 30.98
C GLU A 38 -3.00 -21.49 30.28
N HIS A 39 -2.32 -20.86 29.32
CA HIS A 39 -2.80 -19.71 28.56
C HIS A 39 -3.49 -20.09 27.22
N GLU A 40 -3.81 -21.37 27.00
CA GLU A 40 -4.46 -21.83 25.75
C GLU A 40 -5.82 -21.18 25.50
N GLN A 41 -6.60 -20.97 26.57
CA GLN A 41 -7.92 -20.35 26.45
C GLN A 41 -7.82 -18.87 26.06
N GLU A 42 -6.91 -18.12 26.68
CA GLU A 42 -6.65 -16.71 26.36
C GLU A 42 -6.16 -16.55 24.91
N ARG A 43 -5.29 -17.45 24.44
CA ARG A 43 -4.85 -17.47 23.04
C ARG A 43 -6.00 -17.72 22.06
N ARG A 44 -6.90 -18.67 22.37
CA ARG A 44 -8.09 -18.95 21.56
C ARG A 44 -9.04 -17.77 21.50
N ASP A 45 -9.18 -17.06 22.61
CA ASP A 45 -10.03 -15.88 22.67
C ASP A 45 -9.40 -14.70 21.92
N LEU A 46 -8.09 -14.45 22.06
CA LEU A 46 -7.36 -13.44 21.29
C LEU A 46 -7.38 -13.72 19.78
N ALA A 47 -7.20 -14.98 19.36
CA ALA A 47 -7.19 -15.38 17.94
C ALA A 47 -8.52 -15.11 17.21
N GLN A 48 -9.62 -14.88 17.94
CA GLN A 48 -10.91 -14.47 17.35
C GLN A 48 -10.92 -12.99 16.93
N TYR A 49 -10.03 -12.17 17.49
CA TYR A 49 -9.97 -10.72 17.28
C TYR A 49 -8.69 -10.27 16.57
N PHE A 50 -7.64 -11.08 16.63
CA PHE A 50 -6.34 -10.79 16.04
C PHE A 50 -6.05 -11.70 14.85
N VAL A 51 -5.97 -11.12 13.66
CA VAL A 51 -5.64 -11.82 12.42
C VAL A 51 -4.31 -11.30 11.89
N GLN A 52 -3.28 -12.15 11.90
CA GLN A 52 -1.98 -11.86 11.31
C GLN A 52 -1.69 -12.89 10.21
N ARG A 53 -1.22 -12.42 9.05
CA ARG A 53 -0.78 -13.26 7.93
C ARG A 53 0.54 -12.73 7.39
N ARG A 54 1.48 -13.63 7.08
CA ARG A 54 2.81 -13.30 6.55
C ARG A 54 2.89 -13.73 5.09
N ARG A 55 3.89 -13.20 4.36
CA ARG A 55 4.14 -13.57 2.95
C ARG A 55 4.27 -15.09 2.75
N GLY A 56 4.97 -15.77 3.66
CA GLY A 56 5.11 -17.24 3.63
C GLY A 56 3.79 -17.98 3.80
N ASP A 57 2.87 -17.46 4.61
CA ASP A 57 1.57 -18.09 4.88
C ASP A 57 0.62 -17.96 3.68
N ILE A 58 0.76 -16.88 2.91
CA ILE A 58 -0.12 -16.55 1.78
C ILE A 58 0.44 -16.98 0.42
N ARG A 59 1.76 -17.21 0.30
CA ARG A 59 2.40 -17.61 -0.96
C ARG A 59 1.74 -18.88 -1.54
N HIS A 60 1.38 -19.85 -0.70
CA HIS A 60 0.65 -21.06 -1.10
C HIS A 60 -0.65 -21.21 -0.31
N TYR A 61 -1.54 -20.22 -0.40
CA TYR A 61 -2.80 -20.22 0.33
C TYR A 61 -3.98 -20.52 -0.59
N LEU A 62 -4.86 -21.43 -0.17
CA LEU A 62 -6.06 -21.83 -0.93
C LEU A 62 -5.77 -22.30 -2.36
N GLN A 63 -4.64 -22.99 -2.58
CA GLN A 63 -4.20 -23.46 -3.91
C GLN A 63 -3.90 -22.35 -4.93
N ALA A 64 -3.81 -21.09 -4.48
CA ALA A 64 -3.33 -19.97 -5.28
C ALA A 64 -1.86 -19.70 -4.95
N ASP A 65 -1.05 -19.47 -5.98
CA ASP A 65 0.31 -18.95 -5.83
C ASP A 65 0.25 -17.43 -5.81
N THR A 66 0.62 -16.82 -4.68
CA THR A 66 0.63 -15.36 -4.53
C THR A 66 2.04 -14.85 -4.80
N PRO A 67 2.30 -14.21 -5.96
CA PRO A 67 3.64 -13.79 -6.32
C PRO A 67 4.10 -12.63 -5.43
N PHE A 68 5.33 -12.76 -4.92
CA PHE A 68 6.09 -11.69 -4.27
C PHE A 68 7.44 -11.60 -4.95
N PRO A 69 7.96 -10.38 -5.16
CA PRO A 69 9.28 -10.21 -5.75
C PRO A 69 10.35 -10.79 -4.81
N GLU A 70 11.41 -11.35 -5.39
CA GLU A 70 12.65 -11.63 -4.69
C GLU A 70 13.49 -10.35 -4.59
N ARG A 71 14.15 -10.17 -3.45
CA ARG A 71 14.90 -8.96 -3.18
C ARG A 71 16.40 -9.21 -3.24
N GLU A 72 17.08 -8.48 -4.11
CA GLU A 72 18.53 -8.41 -4.15
C GLU A 72 19.03 -7.17 -3.38
N HIS A 73 19.89 -7.38 -2.38
CA HIS A 73 20.48 -6.29 -1.60
C HIS A 73 21.92 -6.02 -2.05
N LEU A 74 22.23 -4.74 -2.27
CA LEU A 74 23.55 -4.28 -2.65
C LEU A 74 24.01 -3.17 -1.69
N GLU A 75 25.23 -3.30 -1.18
CA GLU A 75 25.88 -2.25 -0.39
C GLU A 75 26.89 -1.52 -1.29
N LYS A 76 26.82 -0.19 -1.32
CA LYS A 76 27.74 0.69 -2.07
C LYS A 76 28.35 1.72 -1.13
N THR A 77 29.61 2.02 -1.38
CA THR A 77 30.40 2.89 -0.49
C THR A 77 31.01 4.04 -1.24
N TYR A 78 31.08 5.20 -0.57
CA TYR A 78 31.85 6.34 -1.04
C TYR A 78 32.87 6.79 0.03
N ARG A 79 33.73 7.73 -0.38
CA ARG A 79 34.64 8.48 0.50
C ARG A 79 34.48 9.96 0.22
N LEU A 80 34.54 10.79 1.26
CA LEU A 80 34.49 12.23 1.11
C LEU A 80 35.72 12.73 0.34
N THR A 81 35.52 13.78 -0.46
CA THR A 81 36.61 14.55 -1.05
C THR A 81 37.38 15.27 0.05
N ALA A 82 38.63 15.68 -0.23
CA ALA A 82 39.46 16.35 0.77
C ALA A 82 38.81 17.67 1.24
N GLU A 83 38.18 18.40 0.31
CA GLU A 83 37.48 19.65 0.54
C GLU A 83 36.22 19.43 1.40
N TYR A 84 35.44 18.39 1.11
CA TYR A 84 34.27 18.03 1.91
C TYR A 84 34.71 17.58 3.31
N ARG A 85 35.76 16.76 3.42
CA ARG A 85 36.32 16.34 4.71
C ARG A 85 36.72 17.54 5.57
N HIS A 86 37.38 18.54 4.98
CA HIS A 86 37.75 19.76 5.69
C HIS A 86 36.54 20.56 6.17
N LEU A 87 35.46 20.65 5.37
CA LEU A 87 34.19 21.22 5.84
C LEU A 87 33.59 20.40 6.98
N PHE A 88 33.61 19.07 6.85
CA PHE A 88 33.10 18.15 7.87
C PHE A 88 33.77 18.37 9.21
N ASP A 89 35.10 18.42 9.23
CA ASP A 89 35.88 18.60 10.46
C ASP A 89 35.64 20.00 11.08
N ARG A 90 35.46 21.04 10.26
CA ARG A 90 35.08 22.39 10.75
C ARG A 90 33.70 22.43 11.40
N VAL A 91 32.72 21.76 10.81
CA VAL A 91 31.35 21.68 11.33
C VAL A 91 31.31 20.82 12.59
N LEU A 92 32.08 19.73 12.63
CA LEU A 92 32.21 18.90 13.82
C LEU A 92 32.85 19.67 14.98
N ALA A 93 33.91 20.45 14.73
CA ALA A 93 34.50 21.32 15.74
C ALA A 93 33.49 22.34 16.28
N TYR A 94 32.72 22.98 15.40
CA TYR A 94 31.65 23.89 15.79
C TYR A 94 30.56 23.19 16.63
N ALA A 95 30.13 22.00 16.23
CA ALA A 95 29.15 21.22 16.96
C ALA A 95 29.65 20.84 18.37
N ARG A 96 30.93 20.46 18.50
CA ARG A 96 31.57 20.17 19.79
C ARG A 96 31.61 21.39 20.70
N GLU A 97 32.09 22.53 20.20
CA GLU A 97 32.10 23.81 20.93
C GLU A 97 30.69 24.14 21.46
N THR A 98 29.68 24.02 20.60
CA THR A 98 28.27 24.31 20.95
C THR A 98 27.75 23.44 22.11
N VAL A 99 28.18 22.17 22.17
CA VAL A 99 27.78 21.22 23.22
C VAL A 99 28.60 21.40 24.51
N THR A 100 29.90 21.73 24.40
CA THR A 100 30.83 21.83 25.55
C THR A 100 30.83 23.18 26.26
N LEU A 101 30.34 24.26 25.62
CA LEU A 101 30.26 25.63 26.21
C LEU A 101 29.40 25.75 27.49
N SER A 102 28.77 24.66 27.97
CA SER A 102 27.77 24.72 29.04
C SER A 102 28.37 24.33 30.40
N GLY A 103 28.50 25.32 31.30
CA GLY A 103 28.63 25.11 32.75
C GLY A 103 27.29 24.85 33.46
N ASP A 104 26.18 24.82 32.72
CA ASP A 104 24.83 24.57 33.23
C ASP A 104 24.40 23.11 32.97
N ALA A 105 24.08 22.38 34.04
CA ALA A 105 23.43 21.08 33.98
C ALA A 105 21.93 21.26 33.70
N GLY A 106 21.40 20.70 32.60
CA GLY A 106 19.95 20.70 32.38
C GLY A 106 19.46 20.53 30.94
N TYR A 107 18.19 20.89 30.72
CA TYR A 107 17.42 20.73 29.48
C TYR A 107 18.02 21.47 28.27
N ARG A 108 18.56 22.67 28.47
CA ARG A 108 19.22 23.46 27.40
C ARG A 108 20.44 22.77 26.78
N GLN A 109 21.15 21.95 27.55
CA GLN A 109 22.27 21.14 27.04
C GLN A 109 21.77 20.10 26.03
N ARG A 110 20.61 19.48 26.28
CA ARG A 110 20.00 18.49 25.38
C ARG A 110 19.48 19.11 24.10
N VAL A 111 18.84 20.27 24.17
CA VAL A 111 18.39 21.00 22.96
C VAL A 111 19.58 21.38 22.06
N ARG A 112 20.68 21.89 22.65
CA ARG A 112 21.92 22.17 21.90
C ARG A 112 22.53 20.90 21.31
N TRP A 113 22.41 19.78 22.00
CA TRP A 113 22.87 18.48 21.54
C TRP A 113 22.06 17.96 20.33
N TRP A 114 20.72 18.00 20.37
CA TRP A 114 19.88 17.68 19.21
C TRP A 114 20.14 18.60 18.02
N SER A 115 20.39 19.88 18.31
CA SER A 115 20.82 20.85 17.29
C SER A 115 22.16 20.43 16.68
N ALA A 116 23.21 20.16 17.46
CA ALA A 116 24.49 19.67 16.92
C ALA A 116 24.31 18.41 16.05
N LEU A 117 23.47 17.48 16.50
CA LEU A 117 23.19 16.23 15.82
C LEU A 117 22.49 16.41 14.47
N ALA A 118 21.47 17.27 14.41
CA ALA A 118 20.77 17.57 13.16
C ALA A 118 21.70 18.20 12.10
N LEU A 119 22.70 18.98 12.53
CA LEU A 119 23.71 19.57 11.63
C LEU A 119 24.67 18.52 11.07
N LEU A 120 25.15 17.59 11.91
CA LEU A 120 25.99 16.50 11.44
C LEU A 120 25.22 15.58 10.47
N ARG A 121 23.93 15.35 10.75
CA ARG A 121 23.06 14.55 9.89
C ARG A 121 22.81 15.21 8.53
N SER A 122 22.58 16.53 8.49
CA SER A 122 22.41 17.24 7.21
C SER A 122 23.70 17.28 6.40
N LEU A 123 24.85 17.37 7.07
CA LEU A 123 26.17 17.31 6.45
C LEU A 123 26.51 15.93 5.88
N ALA A 124 26.05 14.85 6.51
CA ALA A 124 26.15 13.50 5.97
C ALA A 124 25.18 13.24 4.80
N SER A 125 24.10 14.02 4.69
CA SER A 125 23.13 13.89 3.60
C SER A 125 23.65 14.47 2.29
N SER A 126 23.84 15.79 2.22
CA SER A 126 24.35 16.46 1.02
C SER A 126 24.90 17.86 1.32
N PRO A 127 25.73 18.44 0.43
CA PRO A 127 26.14 19.84 0.57
C PRO A 127 24.95 20.81 0.57
N ALA A 128 23.87 20.48 -0.15
CA ALA A 128 22.65 21.29 -0.20
C ALA A 128 21.92 21.32 1.16
N ALA A 129 21.74 20.17 1.79
CA ALA A 129 21.14 20.09 3.12
C ALA A 129 22.03 20.77 4.18
N ALA A 130 23.35 20.58 4.10
CA ALA A 130 24.32 21.27 4.97
C ALA A 130 24.21 22.80 4.85
N ALA A 131 24.24 23.32 3.62
CA ALA A 131 24.14 24.75 3.35
C ALA A 131 22.81 25.34 3.86
N ALA A 132 21.69 24.66 3.59
CA ALA A 132 20.38 25.07 4.09
C ALA A 132 20.31 25.09 5.62
N THR A 133 20.79 24.03 6.29
CA THR A 133 20.81 23.95 7.76
C THR A 133 21.66 25.06 8.38
N LEU A 134 22.86 25.30 7.84
CA LEU A 134 23.76 26.35 8.31
C LEU A 134 23.15 27.76 8.14
N ARG A 135 22.44 28.01 7.03
CA ARG A 135 21.73 29.28 6.80
C ARG A 135 20.55 29.46 7.74
N ASN A 136 19.73 28.43 7.94
CA ASN A 136 18.58 28.50 8.85
C ASN A 136 19.03 28.81 10.28
N ARG A 137 20.15 28.24 10.72
CA ARG A 137 20.75 28.56 12.03
C ARG A 137 21.27 29.99 12.11
N ALA A 138 21.87 30.48 11.03
CA ALA A 138 22.34 31.86 10.93
C ALA A 138 21.21 32.91 10.86
N ALA A 139 19.95 32.49 10.66
CA ALA A 139 18.80 33.38 10.46
C ALA A 139 18.02 33.70 11.74
N THR A 140 18.30 33.01 12.86
CA THR A 140 17.65 33.20 14.18
C THR A 140 16.12 33.17 14.10
N VAL A 141 15.53 31.98 14.18
CA VAL A 141 14.06 31.84 14.25
C VAL A 141 13.67 31.75 15.72
N ASP A 142 12.73 32.59 16.16
CA ASP A 142 12.16 32.57 17.51
C ASP A 142 11.59 31.17 17.82
N ALA A 143 11.97 30.61 18.96
CA ALA A 143 11.48 29.30 19.39
C ALA A 143 10.23 29.43 20.27
N GLU A 144 9.32 28.48 20.07
CA GLU A 144 8.23 28.10 20.96
C GLU A 144 8.78 27.58 22.31
N THR A 145 7.89 27.17 23.22
CA THR A 145 8.21 26.72 24.59
C THR A 145 9.37 25.72 24.64
N GLU A 146 10.30 25.91 25.58
CA GLU A 146 11.55 25.12 25.65
C GLU A 146 11.25 23.60 25.60
N GLU A 147 10.26 23.10 26.38
CA GLU A 147 9.87 21.68 26.48
C GLU A 147 9.47 20.98 25.16
N ASP A 148 8.78 21.68 24.27
CA ASP A 148 8.35 21.11 22.98
C ASP A 148 9.54 20.94 22.02
N VAL A 149 10.60 21.73 22.18
CA VAL A 149 11.76 21.74 21.27
C VAL A 149 12.65 20.49 21.43
N ASP A 150 12.88 19.99 22.65
CA ASP A 150 13.65 18.74 22.88
C ASP A 150 12.89 17.52 22.36
N GLU A 151 11.57 17.44 22.62
CA GLU A 151 10.77 16.32 22.15
C GLU A 151 10.71 16.28 20.62
N ILE A 152 10.45 17.42 19.99
CA ILE A 152 10.46 17.58 18.53
C ILE A 152 11.84 17.26 17.95
N GLY A 153 12.91 17.77 18.56
CA GLY A 153 14.29 17.55 18.13
C GLY A 153 14.67 16.07 18.18
N ARG A 154 14.41 15.40 19.30
CA ARG A 154 14.61 13.96 19.49
C ARG A 154 13.86 13.16 18.43
N ARG A 155 12.57 13.46 18.26
CA ARG A 155 11.71 12.71 17.34
C ARG A 155 12.13 12.85 15.88
N THR A 156 12.51 14.05 15.47
CA THR A 156 12.94 14.37 14.09
C THR A 156 14.28 13.72 13.74
N VAL A 157 15.24 13.79 14.66
CA VAL A 157 16.62 13.37 14.42
C VAL A 157 16.78 11.85 14.48
N LEU A 158 16.04 11.18 15.36
CA LEU A 158 16.07 9.73 15.50
C LEU A 158 15.08 8.99 14.59
N ASP A 159 14.37 9.70 13.70
CA ASP A 159 13.37 9.11 12.79
C ASP A 159 12.21 8.38 13.51
N LEU A 160 11.86 8.88 14.70
CA LEU A 160 10.90 8.31 15.67
C LEU A 160 9.42 8.63 15.38
N MET A 161 9.13 9.38 14.31
CA MET A 161 7.75 9.76 13.95
C MET A 161 7.19 8.77 12.93
N ASP A 162 6.18 8.01 13.36
CA ASP A 162 5.42 7.05 12.53
C ASP A 162 4.08 7.64 12.02
N ASP A 163 3.79 8.93 12.26
CA ASP A 163 2.49 9.54 11.95
C ASP A 163 2.57 10.55 10.79
N ASP A 164 1.62 10.44 9.85
CA ASP A 164 1.44 11.29 8.66
C ASP A 164 1.14 12.77 8.99
N SER A 165 0.80 13.07 10.25
CA SER A 165 0.34 14.39 10.68
C SER A 165 1.45 15.46 10.77
N PHE A 166 2.74 15.09 10.66
CA PHE A 166 3.89 15.99 10.82
C PHE A 166 4.88 16.01 9.62
N GLU A 167 4.38 15.87 8.39
CA GLU A 167 5.17 15.96 7.14
C GLU A 167 5.93 17.29 6.93
N GLY A 168 5.65 18.32 7.74
CA GLY A 168 6.32 19.62 7.71
C GLY A 168 7.76 19.66 8.26
N MET A 169 8.28 18.55 8.80
CA MET A 169 9.61 18.50 9.47
C MET A 169 10.75 17.95 8.60
N ASP A 170 10.54 17.67 7.31
CA ASP A 170 11.64 17.41 6.35
C ASP A 170 12.50 18.66 6.05
N VAL A 171 12.17 19.78 6.71
CA VAL A 171 12.84 21.07 6.68
C VAL A 171 14.00 21.07 7.69
N THR A 172 15.11 21.72 7.35
CA THR A 172 16.30 21.75 8.21
C THR A 172 16.04 22.56 9.49
N PRO A 173 16.28 21.99 10.70
CA PRO A 173 15.99 22.67 11.95
C PRO A 173 16.89 23.89 12.16
N GLY A 174 16.27 25.03 12.46
CA GLY A 174 16.93 26.28 12.86
C GLY A 174 16.68 26.53 14.34
N GLY A 175 17.72 26.42 15.15
CA GLY A 175 17.63 26.76 16.57
C GLY A 175 19.01 27.08 17.11
N ASP A 176 19.26 28.37 17.33
CA ASP A 176 20.31 28.85 18.22
C ASP A 176 19.63 29.31 19.52
N VAL A 177 19.88 28.58 20.60
CA VAL A 177 19.30 28.87 21.91
C VAL A 177 20.26 29.80 22.65
N GLY A 178 20.16 31.08 22.29
CA GLY A 178 20.67 32.22 23.05
C GLY A 178 22.18 32.26 23.29
N GLU A 179 22.90 32.98 22.43
CA GLU A 179 24.20 33.57 22.77
C GLU A 179 24.08 35.10 22.95
N LEU A 180 24.94 35.66 23.81
CA LEU A 180 25.07 37.09 24.06
C LEU A 180 25.32 37.86 22.75
N ALA A 181 24.73 39.04 22.60
CA ALA A 181 24.65 39.81 21.36
C ALA A 181 25.99 40.13 20.64
N GLN A 182 27.15 39.99 21.31
CA GLN A 182 28.48 40.21 20.71
C GLN A 182 29.08 38.94 20.07
N ASP A 183 28.77 37.74 20.57
CA ASP A 183 29.26 36.48 20.00
C ASP A 183 28.37 35.99 18.83
N ALA A 184 27.08 36.35 18.86
CA ALA A 184 26.12 36.00 17.82
C ALA A 184 26.52 36.48 16.41
N ALA A 185 27.15 37.66 16.28
CA ALA A 185 27.56 38.19 14.98
C ALA A 185 28.75 37.42 14.38
N ASN A 186 29.72 37.03 15.21
CA ASN A 186 30.86 36.22 14.80
C ASN A 186 30.43 34.78 14.47
N ASN A 187 29.55 34.21 15.30
CA ASN A 187 28.99 32.88 15.09
C ASN A 187 28.19 32.82 13.78
N ARG A 188 27.29 33.79 13.55
CA ARG A 188 26.55 33.94 12.29
C ARG A 188 27.47 33.99 11.07
N ARG A 189 28.58 34.74 11.14
CA ARG A 189 29.55 34.83 10.05
C ARG A 189 30.23 33.47 9.80
N ARG A 190 30.61 32.74 10.86
CA ARG A 190 31.20 31.40 10.76
C ARG A 190 30.25 30.41 10.10
N LEU A 191 28.97 30.41 10.50
CA LEU A 191 27.92 29.56 9.91
C LEU A 191 27.72 29.86 8.42
N LEU A 192 27.62 31.14 8.04
CA LEU A 192 27.47 31.54 6.63
C LEU A 192 28.69 31.19 5.77
N ASP A 193 29.90 31.32 6.31
CA ASP A 193 31.11 30.90 5.59
C ASP A 193 31.20 29.37 5.43
N MET A 194 30.74 28.59 6.41
CA MET A 194 30.56 27.14 6.23
C MET A 194 29.48 26.81 5.20
N ALA A 195 28.37 27.57 5.17
CA ALA A 195 27.31 27.37 4.19
C ALA A 195 27.81 27.61 2.75
N ARG A 196 28.59 28.67 2.53
CA ARG A 196 29.23 28.94 1.22
C ARG A 196 30.20 27.84 0.81
N ALA A 197 30.97 27.31 1.76
CA ALA A 197 31.86 26.19 1.51
C ALA A 197 31.06 24.93 1.11
N ALA A 198 29.89 24.70 1.73
CA ALA A 198 29.00 23.62 1.33
C ALA A 198 28.44 23.82 -0.09
N ASP A 199 27.99 25.03 -0.45
CA ASP A 199 27.53 25.31 -1.83
C ASP A 199 28.61 25.00 -2.88
N ALA A 200 29.87 25.34 -2.58
CA ALA A 200 30.99 25.13 -3.50
C ALA A 200 31.31 23.65 -3.75
N LEU A 201 30.81 22.74 -2.91
CA LEU A 201 31.00 21.29 -3.04
C LEU A 201 29.91 20.61 -3.88
N MET A 202 28.83 21.31 -4.24
CA MET A 202 27.75 20.73 -5.04
C MET A 202 28.24 20.27 -6.43
N GLY A 203 27.64 19.21 -6.94
CA GLY A 203 27.96 18.64 -8.25
C GLY A 203 29.21 17.76 -8.23
N GLU A 204 30.28 18.19 -8.88
CA GLU A 204 31.51 17.39 -9.03
C GLU A 204 32.34 17.26 -7.74
N GLY A 205 32.14 18.16 -6.77
CA GLY A 205 32.80 18.10 -5.45
C GLY A 205 32.17 17.09 -4.48
N ASP A 206 31.01 16.53 -4.83
CA ASP A 206 30.21 15.65 -3.99
C ASP A 206 30.34 14.19 -4.45
N ALA A 207 31.29 13.46 -3.85
CA ALA A 207 31.55 12.06 -4.17
C ALA A 207 30.33 11.15 -3.93
N LYS A 208 29.43 11.50 -2.99
CA LYS A 208 28.23 10.71 -2.71
C LYS A 208 27.23 10.83 -3.87
N LEU A 209 27.01 12.05 -4.37
CA LEU A 209 26.20 12.28 -5.56
C LEU A 209 26.79 11.55 -6.77
N GLN A 210 28.11 11.62 -6.98
CA GLN A 210 28.77 10.96 -8.12
C GLN A 210 28.54 9.44 -8.09
N GLU A 211 28.72 8.80 -6.93
CA GLU A 211 28.45 7.37 -6.78
C GLU A 211 26.95 7.05 -6.98
N ALA A 212 26.04 7.88 -6.44
CA ALA A 212 24.60 7.70 -6.62
C ALA A 212 24.19 7.78 -8.11
N VAL A 213 24.79 8.70 -8.88
CA VAL A 213 24.56 8.82 -10.33
C VAL A 213 24.98 7.54 -11.05
N GLU A 214 26.13 6.97 -10.71
CA GLU A 214 26.61 5.72 -11.33
C GLU A 214 25.75 4.51 -10.95
N ILE A 215 25.28 4.44 -9.70
CA ILE A 215 24.31 3.42 -9.26
C ILE A 215 23.02 3.52 -10.06
N VAL A 216 22.43 4.72 -10.16
CA VAL A 216 21.18 4.93 -10.90
C VAL A 216 21.34 4.59 -12.38
N LYS A 217 22.47 4.97 -13.01
CA LYS A 217 22.77 4.57 -14.40
C LYS A 217 22.87 3.06 -14.56
N ALA A 218 23.49 2.35 -13.61
CA ALA A 218 23.61 0.90 -13.65
C ALA A 218 22.23 0.23 -13.56
N LEU A 219 21.39 0.66 -12.62
CA LEU A 219 20.02 0.16 -12.47
C LEU A 219 19.18 0.39 -13.74
N LEU A 220 19.21 1.60 -14.30
CA LEU A 220 18.50 1.93 -15.55
C LEU A 220 19.02 1.13 -16.75
N LYS A 221 20.31 0.81 -16.79
CA LYS A 221 20.91 -0.02 -17.85
C LYS A 221 20.44 -1.48 -17.77
N GLU A 222 20.22 -1.97 -16.56
CA GLU A 222 19.67 -3.31 -16.30
C GLU A 222 18.15 -3.38 -16.52
N GLY A 223 17.49 -2.23 -16.71
CA GLY A 223 16.05 -2.14 -17.00
C GLY A 223 15.18 -1.77 -15.80
N TYR A 224 15.77 -1.49 -14.65
CA TYR A 224 15.05 -1.07 -13.44
C TYR A 224 14.71 0.42 -13.47
N ASN A 225 13.61 0.78 -12.82
CA ASN A 225 13.14 2.14 -12.56
C ASN A 225 13.27 2.44 -11.05
N PRO A 226 14.33 3.14 -10.61
CA PRO A 226 14.63 3.29 -9.20
C PRO A 226 13.88 4.45 -8.52
N ILE A 227 13.58 4.24 -7.23
CA ILE A 227 13.21 5.27 -6.26
C ILE A 227 14.46 5.62 -5.44
N VAL A 228 14.79 6.90 -5.34
CA VAL A 228 15.92 7.43 -4.56
C VAL A 228 15.36 8.12 -3.31
N PHE A 229 15.53 7.49 -2.15
CA PHE A 229 15.08 8.06 -0.88
C PHE A 229 16.17 8.94 -0.25
N CYS A 230 15.84 10.20 -0.02
CA CYS A 230 16.65 11.18 0.69
C CYS A 230 15.93 11.62 1.97
N ARG A 231 16.64 12.13 2.98
CA ARG A 231 16.01 12.59 4.23
C ARG A 231 15.46 14.01 4.11
N PHE A 232 16.21 14.91 3.48
CA PHE A 232 15.94 16.35 3.52
C PHE A 232 15.41 16.88 2.18
N ILE A 233 14.49 17.84 2.24
CA ILE A 233 13.95 18.54 1.06
C ILE A 233 15.07 19.12 0.16
N PRO A 234 16.05 19.89 0.69
CA PRO A 234 17.15 20.41 -0.13
C PRO A 234 17.96 19.31 -0.83
N THR A 235 18.10 18.12 -0.22
CA THR A 235 18.78 16.99 -0.85
C THR A 235 17.95 16.44 -2.01
N VAL A 236 16.63 16.29 -1.86
CA VAL A 236 15.75 15.84 -2.95
C VAL A 236 15.83 16.80 -4.14
N GLU A 237 15.70 18.10 -3.90
CA GLU A 237 15.76 19.13 -4.95
C GLU A 237 17.10 19.10 -5.70
N TYR A 238 18.21 19.05 -4.95
CA TYR A 238 19.57 18.96 -5.47
C TYR A 238 19.79 17.68 -6.28
N VAL A 239 19.53 16.51 -5.70
CA VAL A 239 19.74 15.21 -6.36
C VAL A 239 18.84 15.07 -7.60
N THR A 240 17.60 15.57 -7.55
CA THR A 240 16.69 15.60 -8.70
C THR A 240 17.29 16.43 -9.85
N ALA A 241 17.77 17.64 -9.57
CA ALA A 241 18.34 18.51 -10.58
C ALA A 241 19.60 17.90 -11.22
N GLU A 242 20.45 17.29 -10.40
CA GLU A 242 21.71 16.67 -10.80
C GLU A 242 21.51 15.35 -11.59
N LEU A 243 20.52 14.53 -11.23
CA LEU A 243 20.16 13.36 -12.01
C LEU A 243 19.53 13.76 -13.34
N ARG A 244 18.63 14.76 -13.35
CA ARG A 244 17.99 15.26 -14.57
C ARG A 244 19.00 15.84 -15.56
N SER A 245 20.05 16.50 -15.09
CA SER A 245 21.08 17.08 -15.97
C SER A 245 22.03 16.02 -16.55
N ARG A 246 22.32 14.94 -15.80
CA ARG A 246 23.27 13.90 -16.20
C ARG A 246 22.65 12.71 -16.93
N LEU A 247 21.36 12.42 -16.72
CA LEU A 247 20.66 11.31 -17.36
C LEU A 247 19.95 11.76 -18.63
N ARG A 248 20.22 11.09 -19.75
CA ARG A 248 19.55 11.37 -21.04
C ARG A 248 18.44 10.36 -21.28
N ASN A 249 17.31 10.83 -21.84
CA ASN A 249 16.14 9.99 -22.17
C ASN A 249 15.56 9.26 -20.94
N VAL A 250 15.60 9.90 -19.78
CA VAL A 250 15.05 9.41 -18.52
C VAL A 250 14.29 10.55 -17.88
N GLU A 251 13.03 10.30 -17.51
CA GLU A 251 12.24 11.29 -16.77
C GLU A 251 12.62 11.21 -15.28
N VAL A 252 12.95 12.36 -14.68
CA VAL A 252 13.36 12.43 -13.27
C VAL A 252 12.49 13.45 -12.55
N VAL A 253 11.78 13.01 -11.51
CA VAL A 253 10.88 13.87 -10.72
C VAL A 253 11.21 13.78 -9.24
N GLY A 254 11.24 14.95 -8.60
CA GLY A 254 11.39 15.12 -7.15
C GLY A 254 10.01 15.30 -6.49
N VAL A 255 9.75 14.53 -5.44
CA VAL A 255 8.52 14.62 -4.62
C VAL A 255 8.88 14.77 -3.15
N THR A 256 8.33 15.77 -2.48
CA THR A 256 8.66 16.10 -1.09
C THR A 256 7.40 16.33 -0.26
N GLY A 257 7.56 16.35 1.07
CA GLY A 257 6.48 16.63 2.02
C GLY A 257 5.81 18.01 1.85
N LEU A 258 6.42 18.94 1.10
CA LEU A 258 5.82 20.26 0.82
C LEU A 258 4.61 20.19 -0.12
N LEU A 259 4.49 19.11 -0.90
CA LEU A 259 3.39 18.93 -1.84
C LEU A 259 2.18 18.33 -1.12
N PRO A 260 0.94 18.79 -1.39
CA PRO A 260 -0.26 18.13 -0.88
C PRO A 260 -0.39 16.69 -1.41
N PRO A 261 -1.05 15.76 -0.66
CA PRO A 261 -1.14 14.35 -1.03
C PRO A 261 -1.64 14.09 -2.48
N ALA A 262 -2.72 14.77 -2.90
CA ALA A 262 -3.25 14.64 -4.25
C ALA A 262 -2.27 15.05 -5.35
N GLU A 263 -1.42 16.06 -5.10
CA GLU A 263 -0.40 16.48 -6.05
C GLU A 263 0.75 15.46 -6.13
N ARG A 264 1.10 14.83 -5.00
CA ARG A 264 2.10 13.73 -4.98
C ARG A 264 1.65 12.56 -5.83
N GLU A 265 0.40 12.11 -5.65
CA GLU A 265 -0.20 11.03 -6.44
C GLU A 265 -0.20 11.37 -7.94
N GLN A 266 -0.61 12.59 -8.29
CA GLN A 266 -0.62 13.05 -9.68
C GLN A 266 0.78 13.03 -10.30
N ARG A 267 1.80 13.54 -9.60
CA ARG A 267 3.18 13.57 -10.10
C ARG A 267 3.76 12.17 -10.28
N VAL A 268 3.50 11.26 -9.34
CA VAL A 268 3.90 9.85 -9.45
C VAL A 268 3.24 9.18 -10.64
N ALA A 269 1.92 9.36 -10.82
CA ALA A 269 1.18 8.79 -11.94
C ALA A 269 1.65 9.33 -13.30
N GLN A 270 1.99 10.62 -13.38
CA GLN A 270 2.56 11.23 -14.59
C GLN A 270 3.95 10.66 -14.89
N LEU A 271 4.81 10.54 -13.87
CA LEU A 271 6.13 9.91 -14.01
C LEU A 271 5.99 8.45 -14.49
N GLY A 272 5.00 7.73 -13.96
CA GLY A 272 4.61 6.36 -14.35
C GLY A 272 4.20 6.18 -15.81
N GLN A 273 4.06 7.23 -16.60
CA GLN A 273 3.83 7.14 -18.06
C GLN A 273 5.14 7.09 -18.87
N SER A 274 6.27 7.45 -18.24
CA SER A 274 7.57 7.52 -18.92
C SER A 274 8.31 6.18 -18.88
N PRO A 275 8.76 5.62 -20.02
CA PRO A 275 9.31 4.25 -20.09
C PRO A 275 10.62 4.06 -19.30
N ARG A 276 11.36 5.15 -19.05
CA ARG A 276 12.51 5.18 -18.15
C ARG A 276 12.33 6.34 -17.19
N ARG A 277 12.34 6.01 -15.91
CA ARG A 277 11.95 6.97 -14.87
C ARG A 277 12.75 6.79 -13.60
N VAL A 278 12.97 7.90 -12.90
CA VAL A 278 13.58 7.94 -11.58
C VAL A 278 12.75 8.86 -10.69
N LEU A 279 12.33 8.33 -9.55
CA LEU A 279 11.66 9.11 -8.51
C LEU A 279 12.68 9.46 -7.45
N VAL A 280 12.81 10.73 -7.08
CA VAL A 280 13.59 11.15 -5.92
C VAL A 280 12.62 11.68 -4.89
N CYS A 281 12.65 11.18 -3.66
CA CYS A 281 11.68 11.61 -2.67
C CYS A 281 12.19 11.63 -1.23
N THR A 282 11.49 12.40 -0.40
CA THR A 282 11.61 12.25 1.06
C THR A 282 10.80 11.05 1.55
N ASP A 283 10.79 10.84 2.86
CA ASP A 283 9.95 9.83 3.49
C ASP A 283 8.45 10.11 3.38
N CYS A 284 8.00 11.24 2.83
CA CYS A 284 6.58 11.49 2.53
C CYS A 284 5.95 10.47 1.56
N LEU A 285 6.76 9.72 0.82
CA LEU A 285 6.33 8.63 -0.05
C LEU A 285 6.69 7.25 0.52
N SER A 286 7.11 7.18 1.79
CA SER A 286 7.31 5.90 2.47
C SER A 286 6.00 5.27 2.91
N GLU A 287 4.84 5.95 2.76
CA GLU A 287 3.46 5.54 3.05
C GLU A 287 2.43 6.05 1.99
N GLY A 288 1.18 5.58 2.06
CA GLY A 288 0.04 6.11 1.27
C GLY A 288 -0.07 5.74 -0.23
N ILE A 289 1.02 5.74 -1.01
CA ILE A 289 0.95 5.61 -2.49
C ILE A 289 1.43 4.23 -2.98
N ASN A 290 0.77 3.71 -4.03
CA ASN A 290 1.14 2.47 -4.74
C ASN A 290 2.31 2.70 -5.72
N LEU A 291 3.54 2.66 -5.24
CA LEU A 291 4.74 2.86 -6.07
C LEU A 291 5.17 1.60 -6.84
N GLN A 292 4.78 0.42 -6.38
CA GLN A 292 5.15 -0.87 -6.99
C GLN A 292 4.66 -1.03 -8.44
N GLU A 293 3.66 -0.25 -8.85
CA GLU A 293 3.12 -0.26 -10.21
C GLU A 293 4.12 0.32 -11.23
N TYR A 294 4.99 1.23 -10.80
CA TYR A 294 5.87 2.00 -11.69
C TYR A 294 7.36 1.80 -11.42
N PHE A 295 7.72 1.30 -10.23
CA PHE A 295 9.10 1.20 -9.75
C PHE A 295 9.40 -0.20 -9.19
N ASP A 296 10.66 -0.61 -9.36
CA ASP A 296 11.15 -1.97 -9.09
C ASP A 296 12.55 -1.98 -8.44
N ALA A 297 13.11 -0.79 -8.15
CA ALA A 297 14.35 -0.65 -7.43
C ALA A 297 14.29 0.51 -6.41
N VAL A 298 15.09 0.39 -5.35
CA VAL A 298 15.23 1.40 -4.29
C VAL A 298 16.70 1.70 -4.06
N LEU A 299 17.07 2.98 -4.06
CA LEU A 299 18.34 3.50 -3.60
C LEU A 299 18.10 4.29 -2.30
N HIS A 300 18.64 3.80 -1.20
CA HIS A 300 18.76 4.59 0.04
C HIS A 300 19.95 5.52 -0.12
N TYR A 301 19.68 6.76 -0.56
CA TYR A 301 20.70 7.81 -0.62
C TYR A 301 21.10 8.25 0.79
N ASP A 302 20.12 8.34 1.69
CA ASP A 302 20.34 8.58 3.11
C ASP A 302 19.89 7.38 3.95
N LEU A 303 20.70 7.00 4.93
CA LEU A 303 20.32 6.00 5.92
C LEU A 303 19.28 6.60 6.88
N SER A 304 18.17 5.89 7.04
CA SER A 304 17.29 6.07 8.20
C SER A 304 17.94 5.39 9.40
N TRP A 305 17.93 6.07 10.54
CA TRP A 305 18.42 5.50 11.80
C TRP A 305 17.37 4.62 12.48
N ASN A 306 16.15 4.60 11.92
CA ASN A 306 15.09 3.67 12.26
C ASN A 306 14.98 2.56 11.18
N PRO A 307 15.35 1.30 11.49
CA PRO A 307 15.19 0.15 10.58
C PRO A 307 13.77 -0.08 10.08
N THR A 308 12.74 0.24 10.87
CA THR A 308 11.33 0.12 10.44
C THR A 308 11.06 1.02 9.23
N ARG A 309 11.62 2.23 9.22
CA ARG A 309 11.49 3.16 8.08
C ARG A 309 12.22 2.65 6.84
N HIS A 310 13.36 1.98 6.98
CA HIS A 310 14.00 1.29 5.85
C HIS A 310 13.08 0.21 5.27
N GLU A 311 12.44 -0.59 6.12
CA GLU A 311 11.48 -1.61 5.68
C GLU A 311 10.25 -0.99 5.00
N GLN A 312 9.73 0.15 5.49
CA GLN A 312 8.61 0.87 4.85
C GLN A 312 8.97 1.40 3.46
N ARG A 313 10.18 1.97 3.29
CA ARG A 313 10.71 2.44 2.00
C ARG A 313 10.83 1.28 1.01
N GLU A 314 11.42 0.18 1.44
CA GLU A 314 11.64 -0.99 0.59
C GLU A 314 10.33 -1.69 0.26
N GLY A 315 9.44 -1.74 1.25
CA GLY A 315 8.07 -2.20 1.11
C GLY A 315 7.28 -1.42 0.08
N ARG A 316 7.72 -0.26 -0.42
CA ARG A 316 7.08 0.47 -1.54
C ARG A 316 7.13 -0.28 -2.86
N VAL A 317 8.18 -1.07 -3.09
CA VAL A 317 8.33 -1.92 -4.29
C VAL A 317 8.32 -3.40 -3.95
N ASP A 318 8.75 -3.76 -2.74
CA ASP A 318 8.69 -5.10 -2.19
C ASP A 318 7.30 -5.37 -1.60
N ARG A 319 6.30 -5.60 -2.46
CA ARG A 319 4.95 -5.97 -2.01
C ARG A 319 4.18 -6.77 -3.07
N TYR A 320 3.02 -7.29 -2.66
CA TYR A 320 2.09 -7.95 -3.58
C TYR A 320 1.68 -7.01 -4.72
N GLY A 321 1.57 -7.56 -5.93
CA GLY A 321 1.22 -6.81 -7.14
C GLY A 321 2.41 -6.16 -7.84
N GLN A 322 3.64 -6.32 -7.34
CA GLN A 322 4.85 -5.93 -8.06
C GLN A 322 4.98 -6.73 -9.38
N PRO A 323 5.03 -6.06 -10.55
CA PRO A 323 5.20 -6.70 -11.86
C PRO A 323 6.48 -7.53 -12.00
N GLN A 324 7.59 -7.06 -11.40
CA GLN A 324 8.89 -7.69 -11.56
C GLN A 324 9.09 -8.84 -10.56
N PRO A 325 9.58 -10.01 -11.00
CA PRO A 325 9.87 -11.13 -10.10
C PRO A 325 11.06 -10.85 -9.18
N GLN A 326 11.90 -9.87 -9.52
CA GLN A 326 13.04 -9.46 -8.73
C GLN A 326 13.10 -7.94 -8.62
N ILE A 327 13.39 -7.44 -7.42
CA ILE A 327 13.65 -6.03 -7.14
C ILE A 327 15.07 -5.83 -6.63
N LYS A 328 15.60 -4.62 -6.79
CA LYS A 328 16.93 -4.24 -6.27
C LYS A 328 16.83 -3.22 -5.16
N VAL A 329 17.57 -3.44 -4.08
CA VAL A 329 17.73 -2.45 -3.02
C VAL A 329 19.20 -2.15 -2.83
N VAL A 330 19.58 -0.90 -3.07
CA VAL A 330 20.94 -0.41 -2.94
C VAL A 330 21.03 0.53 -1.75
N THR A 331 21.97 0.27 -0.85
CA THR A 331 22.26 1.11 0.30
C THR A 331 23.60 1.82 0.08
N LEU A 332 23.58 3.16 0.04
CA LEU A 332 24.78 3.98 -0.12
C LEU A 332 25.24 4.55 1.23
N TYR A 333 26.51 4.35 1.58
CA TYR A 333 27.07 4.88 2.85
C TYR A 333 28.54 5.28 2.75
N GLY A 334 28.97 6.23 3.60
CA GLY A 334 30.35 6.71 3.63
C GLY A 334 31.24 5.81 4.49
N THR A 335 32.41 5.43 3.98
CA THR A 335 33.37 4.61 4.78
C THR A 335 34.18 5.44 5.78
N ASP A 336 34.28 6.74 5.54
CA ASP A 336 34.96 7.74 6.36
C ASP A 336 33.99 8.58 7.21
N ASN A 337 32.69 8.31 7.10
CA ASN A 337 31.67 8.81 8.02
C ASN A 337 31.43 7.79 9.15
N GLN A 338 31.95 8.09 10.35
CA GLN A 338 31.87 7.18 11.50
C GLN A 338 30.43 6.87 11.94
N ILE A 339 29.52 7.81 11.72
CA ILE A 339 28.11 7.71 12.07
C ILE A 339 27.43 6.64 11.20
N ASP A 340 27.48 6.81 9.88
CA ASP A 340 26.86 5.89 8.93
C ASP A 340 27.39 4.47 9.10
N GLY A 341 28.71 4.32 9.25
CA GLY A 341 29.33 3.01 9.42
C GLY A 341 28.88 2.29 10.68
N THR A 342 28.67 3.01 11.78
CA THR A 342 28.22 2.39 13.05
C THR A 342 26.74 2.07 13.01
N VAL A 343 25.90 3.00 12.54
CA VAL A 343 24.45 2.77 12.36
C VAL A 343 24.20 1.59 11.43
N LEU A 344 24.90 1.52 10.29
CA LEU A 344 24.77 0.41 9.34
C LEU A 344 25.14 -0.93 10.00
N ARG A 345 26.28 -1.00 10.72
CA ARG A 345 26.74 -2.24 11.34
C ARG A 345 25.85 -2.71 12.48
N VAL A 346 25.43 -1.79 13.34
CA VAL A 346 24.72 -2.11 14.59
C VAL A 346 23.24 -2.34 14.32
N LEU A 347 22.58 -1.45 13.58
CA LEU A 347 21.12 -1.49 13.43
C LEU A 347 20.70 -2.19 12.15
N LEU A 348 21.19 -1.73 10.99
CA LEU A 348 20.69 -2.20 9.70
C LEU A 348 21.12 -3.65 9.38
N ARG A 349 22.38 -4.02 9.63
CA ARG A 349 22.87 -5.38 9.38
C ARG A 349 22.27 -6.41 10.35
N LYS A 350 22.09 -6.06 11.63
CA LYS A 350 21.44 -6.95 12.61
C LYS A 350 19.98 -7.18 12.22
N HIS A 351 19.24 -6.12 11.89
CA HIS A 351 17.87 -6.22 11.39
C HIS A 351 17.77 -7.11 10.15
N GLN A 352 18.62 -6.88 9.15
CA GLN A 352 18.64 -7.69 7.92
C GLN A 352 18.97 -9.17 8.20
N THR A 353 19.88 -9.45 9.14
CA THR A 353 20.24 -10.82 9.53
C THR A 353 19.05 -11.56 10.16
N ILE A 354 18.36 -10.90 11.10
CA ILE A 354 17.16 -11.45 11.74
C ILE A 354 16.09 -11.68 10.68
N ARG A 355 15.85 -10.70 9.80
CA ARG A 355 14.85 -10.78 8.74
C ARG A 355 15.11 -11.90 7.75
N SER A 356 16.35 -12.05 7.30
CA SER A 356 16.74 -13.11 6.35
C SER A 356 16.61 -14.50 6.98
N SER A 357 16.81 -14.60 8.30
CA SER A 357 16.70 -15.87 9.03
C SER A 357 15.25 -16.25 9.32
N LEU A 358 14.39 -15.27 9.66
CA LEU A 358 13.00 -15.51 10.05
C LEU A 358 12.00 -15.36 8.90
N GLY A 359 12.38 -14.69 7.81
CA GLY A 359 11.51 -14.30 6.70
C GLY A 359 10.53 -13.16 7.04
N ILE A 360 10.75 -12.45 8.16
CA ILE A 360 9.87 -11.39 8.67
C ILE A 360 10.69 -10.26 9.31
N SER A 361 10.21 -9.03 9.19
CA SER A 361 10.77 -7.90 9.92
C SER A 361 10.40 -8.03 11.40
N VAL A 362 11.40 -7.89 12.28
CA VAL A 362 11.21 -7.88 13.74
C VAL A 362 11.39 -6.45 14.20
N PRO A 363 10.51 -5.94 15.09
CA PRO A 363 10.63 -4.59 15.62
C PRO A 363 11.98 -4.42 16.29
N VAL A 364 12.52 -3.22 16.17
CA VAL A 364 13.75 -2.85 16.87
C VAL A 364 13.38 -2.57 18.33
N PRO A 365 14.13 -3.08 19.32
CA PRO A 365 13.90 -2.75 20.73
C PRO A 365 13.92 -1.23 20.96
N ILE A 366 13.10 -0.74 21.89
CA ILE A 366 12.94 0.69 22.20
C ILE A 366 14.29 1.31 22.62
N ASP A 367 15.17 0.51 23.22
CA ASP A 367 16.49 0.94 23.72
C ASP A 367 17.53 1.12 22.60
N SER A 368 17.18 0.87 21.33
CA SER A 368 18.07 1.21 20.20
C SER A 368 18.41 2.69 20.13
N HIS A 369 17.53 3.55 20.63
CA HIS A 369 17.76 4.99 20.70
C HIS A 369 18.91 5.31 21.65
N GLU A 370 19.02 4.61 22.77
CA GLU A 370 20.13 4.80 23.71
C GLU A 370 21.46 4.41 23.08
N VAL A 371 21.48 3.42 22.19
CA VAL A 371 22.68 3.04 21.44
C VAL A 371 23.07 4.11 20.44
N ILE A 372 22.11 4.73 19.74
CA ILE A 372 22.38 5.86 18.85
C ILE A 372 22.90 7.05 19.67
N GLU A 373 22.21 7.41 20.75
CA GLU A 373 22.62 8.49 21.67
C GLU A 373 24.05 8.25 22.19
N ALA A 374 24.39 7.02 22.59
CA ALA A 374 25.75 6.62 23.01
C ALA A 374 26.83 6.82 21.94
N ILE A 375 26.53 6.45 20.69
CA ILE A 375 27.46 6.62 19.55
C ILE A 375 27.81 8.10 19.40
N PHE A 376 26.82 8.98 19.55
CA PHE A 376 26.98 10.41 19.39
C PHE A 376 27.63 11.08 20.60
N GLU A 377 27.29 10.67 21.81
CA GLU A 377 28.00 11.10 23.02
C GLU A 377 29.50 10.78 22.91
N GLY A 378 29.86 9.58 22.46
CA GLY A 378 31.26 9.22 22.22
C GLY A 378 31.93 10.09 21.15
N LEU A 379 31.23 10.43 20.06
CA LEU A 379 31.78 11.26 18.97
C LEU A 379 31.96 12.74 19.36
N LEU A 380 31.07 13.27 20.20
CA LEU A 380 31.05 14.69 20.59
C LEU A 380 31.84 15.00 21.87
N LEU A 381 31.92 14.06 22.83
CA LEU A 381 32.46 14.33 24.17
C LEU A 381 33.87 13.75 24.43
N HIS A 382 34.41 12.85 23.60
CA HIS A 382 35.74 12.27 23.83
C HIS A 382 36.81 13.00 22.98
N GLU A 383 37.81 13.57 23.66
CA GLU A 383 38.67 14.66 23.13
C GLU A 383 39.85 14.26 22.23
N ASP A 384 40.36 13.02 22.22
CA ASP A 384 41.71 12.79 21.67
C ASP A 384 41.83 11.62 20.66
N ALA A 385 41.42 11.84 19.41
CA ALA A 385 42.00 11.08 18.30
C ALA A 385 42.04 11.88 16.99
N PRO A 386 43.20 11.96 16.31
CA PRO A 386 43.23 12.47 14.95
C PRO A 386 42.37 11.59 14.04
N VAL A 387 41.61 12.23 13.16
CA VAL A 387 40.69 11.64 12.17
C VAL A 387 41.32 10.50 11.33
N ALA A 388 42.66 10.44 11.26
CA ALA A 388 43.41 9.42 10.55
C ALA A 388 43.69 8.11 11.34
N ALA A 389 43.33 8.03 12.62
CA ALA A 389 43.46 6.81 13.41
C ALA A 389 42.19 5.95 13.27
N GLN A 390 42.30 4.87 12.51
CA GLN A 390 41.34 3.78 12.49
C GLN A 390 41.11 3.28 13.92
N ILE A 391 39.83 3.25 14.35
CA ILE A 391 39.33 2.68 15.61
C ILE A 391 39.88 3.41 16.84
N LEU A 392 39.03 4.26 17.45
CA LEU A 392 39.24 4.80 18.78
C LEU A 392 39.55 3.65 19.77
N PRO A 393 40.76 3.58 20.36
CA PRO A 393 41.06 2.62 21.42
C PRO A 393 40.18 2.98 22.61
N GLY A 394 39.22 2.12 22.96
CA GLY A 394 38.29 2.33 24.07
C GLY A 394 36.85 2.70 23.68
N PHE A 395 36.58 3.26 22.48
CA PHE A 395 35.20 3.49 22.03
C PHE A 395 34.49 2.16 21.74
N GLU A 396 35.20 1.22 21.14
CA GLU A 396 34.68 -0.12 20.87
C GLU A 396 34.42 -0.88 22.19
N GLU A 397 35.25 -0.66 23.22
CA GLU A 397 35.04 -1.20 24.58
C GLU A 397 33.87 -0.53 25.33
N TYR A 398 33.66 0.78 25.14
CA TYR A 398 32.50 1.51 25.70
C TYR A 398 31.18 1.08 25.05
N MET A 399 31.19 0.87 23.73
CA MET A 399 30.01 0.50 22.95
C MET A 399 29.66 -0.99 23.06
N GLN A 400 30.64 -1.88 23.22
CA GLN A 400 30.44 -3.32 23.27
C GLN A 400 29.32 -3.78 24.23
N PRO A 401 29.27 -3.33 25.51
CA PRO A 401 28.25 -3.79 26.44
C PRO A 401 26.83 -3.40 26.01
N ARG A 402 26.61 -2.13 25.62
CA ARG A 402 25.30 -1.64 25.15
C ARG A 402 24.86 -2.33 23.85
N GLN A 403 25.80 -2.54 22.92
CA GLN A 403 25.52 -3.29 21.68
C GLN A 403 25.14 -4.74 21.95
N LEU A 404 25.85 -5.41 22.87
CA LEU A 404 25.59 -6.81 23.21
C LEU A 404 24.22 -6.96 23.91
N GLU A 405 23.85 -6.01 24.77
CA GLU A 405 22.54 -5.95 25.42
C GLU A 405 21.42 -5.76 24.39
N LEU A 406 21.55 -4.75 23.51
CA LEU A 406 20.60 -4.55 22.40
C LEU A 406 20.45 -5.81 21.53
N PHE A 407 21.56 -6.47 21.18
CA PHE A 407 21.50 -7.68 20.36
C PHE A 407 20.81 -8.84 21.08
N LYS A 408 21.02 -9.00 22.39
CA LYS A 408 20.34 -10.01 23.20
C LYS A 408 18.84 -9.74 23.24
N GLU A 409 18.43 -8.51 23.50
CA GLU A 409 17.01 -8.13 23.51
C GLU A 409 16.36 -8.36 22.16
N TRP A 410 17.07 -8.03 21.08
CA TRP A 410 16.56 -8.22 19.73
C TRP A 410 16.44 -9.70 19.37
N ASP A 411 17.38 -10.54 19.80
CA ASP A 411 17.32 -12.00 19.63
C ASP A 411 16.17 -12.61 20.46
N ILE A 412 15.91 -12.07 21.66
CA ILE A 412 14.75 -12.45 22.48
C ILE A 412 13.44 -12.07 21.76
N ALA A 413 13.34 -10.85 21.24
CA ALA A 413 12.18 -10.39 20.47
C ALA A 413 11.96 -11.25 19.21
N ALA A 414 13.04 -11.58 18.50
CA ALA A 414 13.02 -12.43 17.32
C ALA A 414 12.52 -13.86 17.62
N GLU A 415 12.97 -14.47 18.72
CA GLU A 415 12.49 -15.79 19.16
C GLU A 415 11.04 -15.75 19.66
N ARG A 416 10.62 -14.67 20.34
CA ARG A 416 9.21 -14.46 20.71
C ARG A 416 8.32 -14.41 19.47
N GLU A 417 8.71 -13.64 18.46
CA GLU A 417 7.95 -13.47 17.21
C GLU A 417 7.83 -14.80 16.42
N LYS A 418 8.89 -15.61 16.43
CA LYS A 418 8.89 -16.97 15.85
C LYS A 418 7.95 -17.92 16.61
N ARG A 419 7.85 -17.79 17.94
CA ARG A 419 6.92 -18.58 18.76
C ARG A 419 5.47 -18.14 18.57
N SER A 420 5.22 -16.82 18.52
CA SER A 420 3.91 -16.23 18.18
C SER A 420 3.36 -16.79 16.87
N ARG A 421 4.19 -16.92 15.83
CA ARG A 421 3.84 -17.58 14.56
C ARG A 421 3.21 -18.96 14.76
N THR A 422 3.78 -19.76 15.65
CA THR A 422 3.32 -21.13 15.90
C THR A 422 2.04 -21.14 16.75
N MET A 423 1.88 -20.15 17.62
CA MET A 423 0.75 -20.04 18.55
C MET A 423 -0.56 -19.60 17.87
N PHE A 424 -0.52 -18.67 16.91
CA PHE A 424 -1.73 -18.13 16.28
C PHE A 424 -2.08 -18.77 14.93
N ALA A 425 -1.13 -19.42 14.25
CA ALA A 425 -1.36 -20.02 12.93
C ALA A 425 -2.30 -21.24 12.94
N GLN A 426 -2.56 -21.86 14.10
CA GLN A 426 -3.25 -23.15 14.18
C GLN A 426 -4.76 -23.09 14.49
N GLU A 427 -5.30 -21.95 14.94
CA GLU A 427 -6.56 -21.99 15.72
C GLU A 427 -7.69 -21.01 15.29
N GLY A 428 -7.50 -20.11 14.32
CA GLY A 428 -8.52 -19.08 14.03
C GLY A 428 -9.51 -19.38 12.89
N ILE A 429 -9.02 -19.88 11.75
CA ILE A 429 -9.76 -19.87 10.49
C ILE A 429 -9.71 -21.24 9.83
N LYS A 430 -10.87 -21.91 9.71
CA LYS A 430 -11.00 -23.11 8.88
C LYS A 430 -10.90 -22.71 7.40
N THR A 431 -9.76 -23.01 6.80
CA THR A 431 -9.45 -22.69 5.39
C THR A 431 -10.55 -23.15 4.44
N ASP A 432 -11.15 -24.33 4.67
CA ASP A 432 -12.23 -24.87 3.85
C ASP A 432 -13.52 -24.05 3.91
N GLU A 433 -13.87 -23.53 5.09
CA GLU A 433 -15.06 -22.68 5.26
C GLU A 433 -14.84 -21.34 4.55
N VAL A 434 -13.67 -20.72 4.71
CA VAL A 434 -13.31 -19.48 4.00
C VAL A 434 -13.24 -19.70 2.50
N ALA A 435 -12.64 -20.79 2.03
CA ALA A 435 -12.56 -21.12 0.61
C ALA A 435 -13.95 -21.28 -0.02
N ARG A 436 -14.90 -21.84 0.72
CA ARG A 436 -16.28 -22.01 0.25
C ARG A 436 -16.98 -20.65 0.15
N GLU A 437 -16.92 -19.83 1.19
CA GLU A 437 -17.58 -18.53 1.18
C GLU A 437 -16.90 -17.55 0.19
N LEU A 438 -15.56 -17.62 0.03
CA LEU A 438 -14.82 -16.85 -0.96
C LEU A 438 -15.23 -17.24 -2.39
N ARG A 439 -15.32 -18.55 -2.70
CA ARG A 439 -15.81 -19.01 -4.00
C ARG A 439 -17.25 -18.58 -4.27
N ALA A 440 -18.13 -18.63 -3.26
CA ALA A 440 -19.50 -18.17 -3.40
C ALA A 440 -19.56 -16.65 -3.66
N ALA A 441 -18.75 -15.86 -2.97
CA ALA A 441 -18.63 -14.41 -3.21
C ALA A 441 -18.06 -14.11 -4.61
N GLN A 442 -17.01 -14.82 -5.04
CA GLN A 442 -16.45 -14.68 -6.39
C GLN A 442 -17.46 -15.06 -7.48
N GLN A 443 -18.26 -16.11 -7.27
CA GLN A 443 -19.34 -16.49 -8.19
C GLN A 443 -20.44 -15.42 -8.27
N ALA A 444 -20.80 -14.80 -7.14
CA ALA A 444 -21.79 -13.72 -7.12
C ALA A 444 -21.26 -12.41 -7.74
N ILE A 445 -19.97 -12.13 -7.56
CA ILE A 445 -19.32 -10.90 -8.06
C ILE A 445 -18.88 -11.05 -9.53
N GLY A 446 -18.69 -12.26 -10.03
CA GLY A 446 -18.05 -12.50 -11.32
C GLY A 446 -16.53 -12.50 -11.21
N SER A 447 -15.92 -13.26 -12.12
CA SER A 447 -14.48 -13.47 -12.23
C SER A 447 -13.82 -12.48 -13.21
N GLY A 448 -12.48 -12.46 -13.23
CA GLY A 448 -11.74 -11.69 -14.24
C GLY A 448 -12.11 -12.09 -15.68
N VAL A 449 -12.44 -13.36 -15.91
CA VAL A 449 -12.90 -13.87 -17.21
C VAL A 449 -14.25 -13.27 -17.62
N ASP A 450 -15.16 -13.08 -16.66
CA ASP A 450 -16.47 -12.47 -16.93
C ASP A 450 -16.31 -10.99 -17.30
N VAL A 451 -15.41 -10.28 -16.62
CA VAL A 451 -15.07 -8.88 -16.95
C VAL A 451 -14.39 -8.78 -18.31
N GLU A 452 -13.48 -9.71 -18.63
CA GLU A 452 -12.82 -9.78 -19.93
C GLU A 452 -13.83 -9.96 -21.06
N GLY A 453 -14.71 -10.96 -20.93
CA GLY A 453 -15.77 -11.24 -21.90
C GLY A 453 -16.69 -10.04 -22.09
N PHE A 454 -17.17 -9.45 -20.99
CA PHE A 454 -17.98 -8.23 -21.03
C PHE A 454 -17.30 -7.09 -21.79
N MET A 455 -16.06 -6.76 -21.45
CA MET A 455 -15.31 -5.69 -22.10
C MET A 455 -15.10 -5.98 -23.60
N ALA A 456 -14.80 -7.23 -23.96
CA ALA A 456 -14.58 -7.64 -25.33
C ALA A 456 -15.88 -7.54 -26.17
N ASP A 457 -16.97 -8.07 -25.64
CA ASP A 457 -18.28 -8.07 -26.30
C ASP A 457 -18.79 -6.66 -26.54
N VAL A 458 -18.73 -5.79 -25.51
CA VAL A 458 -19.16 -4.39 -25.65
C VAL A 458 -18.30 -3.65 -26.68
N THR A 459 -16.98 -3.87 -26.66
CA THR A 459 -16.09 -3.25 -27.65
C THR A 459 -16.45 -3.67 -29.07
N TRP A 460 -16.65 -4.98 -29.29
CA TRP A 460 -17.00 -5.53 -30.60
C TRP A 460 -18.38 -5.06 -31.09
N LEU A 461 -19.39 -5.09 -30.21
CA LEU A 461 -20.75 -4.66 -30.48
C LEU A 461 -20.87 -3.18 -30.87
N HIS A 462 -19.93 -2.35 -30.41
CA HIS A 462 -19.85 -0.93 -30.75
C HIS A 462 -18.85 -0.62 -31.87
N GLY A 463 -18.37 -1.64 -32.60
CA GLY A 463 -17.51 -1.47 -33.78
C GLY A 463 -16.01 -1.34 -33.50
N GLY A 464 -15.58 -1.52 -32.25
CA GLY A 464 -14.17 -1.59 -31.89
C GLY A 464 -13.54 -2.93 -32.22
N THR A 465 -12.22 -3.02 -32.06
CA THR A 465 -11.48 -4.27 -32.26
C THR A 465 -10.80 -4.73 -30.96
N VAL A 466 -10.75 -6.05 -30.79
CA VAL A 466 -10.13 -6.70 -29.65
C VAL A 466 -9.17 -7.74 -30.18
N SER A 467 -7.93 -7.73 -29.70
CA SER A 467 -6.95 -8.77 -30.02
C SER A 467 -6.31 -9.31 -28.75
N GLN A 468 -6.09 -10.62 -28.71
CA GLN A 468 -5.52 -11.32 -27.56
C GLN A 468 -4.12 -11.84 -27.91
N ASN A 469 -3.12 -11.40 -27.14
CA ASN A 469 -1.75 -11.92 -27.17
C ASN A 469 -1.15 -11.85 -25.75
N HIS A 470 -1.47 -12.82 -24.91
CA HIS A 470 -1.17 -12.87 -23.46
C HIS A 470 -1.81 -11.74 -22.60
N ALA A 471 -1.90 -10.53 -23.12
CA ALA A 471 -2.76 -9.45 -22.65
C ALA A 471 -3.77 -9.08 -23.75
N VAL A 472 -4.85 -8.42 -23.36
CA VAL A 472 -5.94 -8.04 -24.27
C VAL A 472 -5.73 -6.61 -24.72
N HIS A 473 -5.64 -6.40 -26.03
CA HIS A 473 -5.55 -5.08 -26.64
C HIS A 473 -6.93 -4.64 -27.11
N PHE A 474 -7.39 -3.50 -26.59
CA PHE A 474 -8.66 -2.87 -26.94
C PHE A 474 -8.40 -1.65 -27.81
N ASP A 475 -9.03 -1.62 -28.99
CA ASP A 475 -9.07 -0.46 -29.87
C ASP A 475 -10.52 -0.01 -30.04
N LEU A 476 -10.80 1.19 -29.52
CA LEU A 476 -12.10 1.84 -29.46
C LEU A 476 -12.18 3.04 -30.43
N THR A 477 -11.24 3.16 -31.37
CA THR A 477 -11.14 4.32 -32.28
C THR A 477 -12.38 4.51 -33.15
N GLU A 478 -13.06 3.44 -33.51
CA GLU A 478 -14.31 3.47 -34.29
C GLU A 478 -15.59 3.46 -33.43
N THR A 479 -15.46 3.39 -32.10
CA THR A 479 -16.61 3.33 -31.19
C THR A 479 -17.25 4.71 -30.95
N PRO A 480 -18.52 4.78 -30.48
CA PRO A 480 -19.18 6.04 -30.19
C PRO A 480 -18.39 6.91 -29.20
N ARG A 481 -18.32 8.22 -29.48
CA ARG A 481 -17.61 9.18 -28.62
C ARG A 481 -18.08 9.15 -27.16
N ALA A 482 -19.38 8.98 -26.93
CA ALA A 482 -19.94 8.89 -25.58
C ALA A 482 -19.40 7.69 -24.78
N LEU A 483 -19.17 6.55 -25.44
CA LEU A 483 -18.52 5.39 -24.81
C LEU A 483 -17.08 5.70 -24.44
N ARG A 484 -16.32 6.33 -25.35
CA ARG A 484 -14.94 6.75 -25.05
C ARG A 484 -14.88 7.76 -23.91
N GLU A 485 -15.79 8.72 -23.86
CA GLU A 485 -15.89 9.70 -22.77
C GLU A 485 -16.17 9.02 -21.43
N ALA A 486 -17.08 8.03 -21.40
CA ALA A 486 -17.41 7.28 -20.19
C ALA A 486 -16.21 6.52 -19.58
N ILE A 487 -15.23 6.12 -20.41
CA ILE A 487 -14.02 5.42 -19.95
C ILE A 487 -12.79 6.35 -19.82
N GLY A 488 -12.98 7.67 -19.85
CA GLY A 488 -11.91 8.65 -19.69
C GLY A 488 -11.15 9.01 -20.98
N ASN A 489 -11.86 9.07 -22.11
CA ASN A 489 -11.34 9.46 -23.43
C ASN A 489 -10.21 8.58 -23.98
N ARG A 490 -10.18 7.30 -23.61
CA ARG A 490 -9.21 6.34 -24.13
C ARG A 490 -9.66 5.82 -25.49
N SER A 491 -8.71 5.77 -26.43
CA SER A 491 -8.94 5.20 -27.78
C SER A 491 -8.31 3.82 -27.90
N GLU A 492 -7.15 3.61 -27.30
CA GLU A 492 -6.48 2.31 -27.27
C GLU A 492 -5.88 2.05 -25.88
N PHE A 493 -5.87 0.79 -25.44
CA PHE A 493 -5.14 0.35 -24.25
C PHE A 493 -4.93 -1.16 -24.22
N VAL A 494 -3.93 -1.60 -23.45
CA VAL A 494 -3.68 -3.01 -23.14
C VAL A 494 -4.12 -3.29 -21.71
N ALA A 495 -4.85 -4.38 -21.51
CA ALA A 495 -5.32 -4.78 -20.20
C ALA A 495 -5.15 -6.28 -19.93
N ARG A 496 -5.10 -6.61 -18.64
CA ARG A 496 -5.24 -7.97 -18.11
C ARG A 496 -6.28 -7.97 -17.00
N PHE A 497 -6.90 -9.12 -16.81
CA PHE A 497 -7.94 -9.34 -15.80
C PHE A 497 -7.43 -10.22 -14.65
N GLU A 498 -6.13 -10.54 -14.67
CA GLU A 498 -5.40 -11.29 -13.64
C GLU A 498 -3.99 -10.71 -13.46
N LEU A 499 -3.47 -10.79 -12.24
CA LEU A 499 -2.10 -10.42 -11.90
C LEU A 499 -1.11 -11.57 -12.20
N PRO A 500 0.17 -11.28 -12.49
CA PRO A 500 0.80 -9.96 -12.56
C PRO A 500 0.56 -9.25 -13.90
N VAL A 501 0.51 -7.92 -13.86
CA VAL A 501 0.53 -7.05 -15.04
C VAL A 501 1.94 -6.54 -15.29
N THR A 502 2.33 -6.33 -16.54
CA THR A 502 3.63 -5.72 -16.87
C THR A 502 3.48 -4.23 -17.17
N ASP A 503 4.60 -3.52 -17.32
CA ASP A 503 4.59 -2.09 -17.64
C ASP A 503 3.77 -1.80 -18.91
N GLY A 504 2.95 -0.75 -18.86
CA GLY A 504 2.00 -0.37 -19.91
C GLY A 504 0.70 -1.20 -19.98
N GLN A 505 0.53 -2.23 -19.14
CA GLN A 505 -0.71 -3.01 -19.05
C GLN A 505 -1.57 -2.56 -17.86
N LEU A 506 -2.88 -2.40 -18.08
CA LEU A 506 -3.84 -2.09 -17.02
C LEU A 506 -4.36 -3.37 -16.36
N TYR A 507 -4.45 -3.39 -15.03
CA TYR A 507 -5.19 -4.42 -14.31
C TYR A 507 -6.66 -4.02 -14.18
N LEU A 508 -7.53 -4.60 -15.01
CA LEU A 508 -8.96 -4.28 -14.99
C LEU A 508 -9.71 -5.23 -14.06
N THR A 509 -10.16 -4.69 -12.93
CA THR A 509 -11.12 -5.34 -12.04
C THR A 509 -12.54 -4.85 -12.33
N ARG A 510 -13.55 -5.54 -11.78
CA ARG A 510 -14.96 -5.13 -11.91
C ARG A 510 -15.23 -3.68 -11.46
N THR A 511 -14.48 -3.19 -10.47
CA THR A 511 -14.62 -1.83 -9.92
C THR A 511 -13.62 -0.84 -10.54
N HIS A 512 -12.92 -1.23 -11.60
CA HIS A 512 -12.01 -0.32 -12.27
C HIS A 512 -12.84 0.75 -13.01
N PRO A 513 -12.49 2.05 -12.95
CA PRO A 513 -13.29 3.13 -13.55
C PRO A 513 -13.64 2.93 -15.04
N ILE A 514 -12.74 2.31 -15.81
CA ILE A 514 -13.00 1.94 -17.22
C ILE A 514 -14.16 0.93 -17.32
N VAL A 515 -14.17 -0.10 -16.47
CA VAL A 515 -15.20 -1.14 -16.48
C VAL A 515 -16.54 -0.56 -16.01
N GLU A 516 -16.52 0.25 -14.94
CA GLU A 516 -17.72 0.93 -14.42
C GLU A 516 -18.30 1.92 -15.44
N GLY A 517 -17.44 2.70 -16.10
CA GLY A 517 -17.84 3.65 -17.14
C GLY A 517 -18.47 2.95 -18.34
N MET A 518 -17.85 1.87 -18.81
CA MET A 518 -18.39 1.06 -19.91
C MET A 518 -19.73 0.39 -19.51
N ALA A 519 -19.82 -0.18 -18.31
CA ALA A 519 -21.06 -0.78 -17.80
C ALA A 519 -22.19 0.24 -17.67
N SER A 520 -21.90 1.43 -17.15
CA SER A 520 -22.88 2.52 -17.02
C SER A 520 -23.38 2.97 -18.39
N TYR A 521 -22.48 3.16 -19.36
CA TYR A 521 -22.85 3.49 -20.73
C TYR A 521 -23.77 2.45 -21.38
N VAL A 522 -23.45 1.16 -21.23
CA VAL A 522 -24.29 0.07 -21.76
C VAL A 522 -25.66 0.07 -21.09
N MET A 523 -25.71 0.27 -19.77
CA MET A 523 -26.97 0.29 -19.03
C MET A 523 -27.85 1.48 -19.41
N ASP A 524 -27.26 2.68 -19.49
CA ASP A 524 -27.96 3.91 -19.86
C ASP A 524 -28.50 3.84 -21.29
N SER A 525 -27.67 3.35 -22.23
CA SER A 525 -28.09 3.17 -23.63
C SER A 525 -29.17 2.10 -23.81
N ALA A 526 -29.21 1.07 -22.97
CA ALA A 526 -30.27 0.06 -22.99
C ALA A 526 -31.61 0.57 -22.41
N LEU A 527 -31.57 1.63 -21.59
CA LEU A 527 -32.74 2.23 -20.97
C LEU A 527 -33.27 3.46 -21.73
N ASP A 528 -32.49 4.02 -22.64
CA ASP A 528 -32.91 5.15 -23.48
C ASP A 528 -33.94 4.71 -24.53
N PRO A 529 -35.22 5.14 -24.43
CA PRO A 529 -36.26 4.77 -25.40
C PRO A 529 -36.05 5.42 -26.77
N MET A 530 -35.18 6.43 -26.88
CA MET A 530 -34.87 7.15 -28.11
C MET A 530 -33.52 6.71 -28.72
N GLY A 531 -32.70 5.97 -27.98
CA GLY A 531 -31.40 5.49 -28.40
C GLY A 531 -31.47 4.15 -29.14
N ASP A 532 -30.51 3.92 -30.04
CA ASP A 532 -30.32 2.60 -30.68
C ASP A 532 -29.23 1.80 -29.94
N GLY A 533 -29.45 1.63 -28.63
CA GLY A 533 -28.55 0.87 -27.76
C GLY A 533 -28.40 -0.58 -28.22
N VAL A 534 -27.16 -1.10 -28.18
CA VAL A 534 -26.87 -2.46 -28.64
C VAL A 534 -27.37 -3.51 -27.64
N ALA A 535 -27.32 -3.20 -26.34
CA ALA A 535 -27.90 -4.03 -25.31
C ALA A 535 -29.44 -3.85 -25.24
N ARG A 536 -30.17 -4.97 -25.16
CA ARG A 536 -31.63 -4.98 -25.09
C ARG A 536 -32.09 -5.73 -23.84
N ARG A 537 -33.06 -5.15 -23.12
CA ARG A 537 -33.67 -5.76 -21.92
C ARG A 537 -34.57 -6.95 -22.23
N CYS A 538 -35.00 -7.08 -23.47
CA CYS A 538 -35.80 -8.21 -23.89
C CYS A 538 -35.44 -8.63 -25.32
N GLY A 539 -35.55 -9.91 -25.59
CA GLY A 539 -35.20 -10.48 -26.88
C GLY A 539 -35.76 -11.88 -27.05
N ALA A 540 -35.86 -12.32 -28.30
CA ALA A 540 -36.22 -13.68 -28.63
C ALA A 540 -35.33 -14.19 -29.77
N ILE A 541 -34.77 -15.39 -29.61
CA ILE A 541 -33.93 -16.05 -30.62
C ILE A 541 -34.36 -17.50 -30.83
N ARG A 542 -33.91 -18.10 -31.94
CA ARG A 542 -33.96 -19.55 -32.13
C ARG A 542 -32.60 -20.16 -31.89
N THR A 543 -32.57 -21.27 -31.14
CA THR A 543 -31.34 -22.02 -30.88
C THR A 543 -31.63 -23.52 -30.78
N ALA A 544 -30.66 -24.34 -31.23
CA ALA A 544 -30.64 -25.79 -31.07
C ALA A 544 -30.33 -26.23 -29.64
N GLN A 545 -29.91 -25.31 -28.77
CA GLN A 545 -29.64 -25.59 -27.35
C GLN A 545 -30.92 -25.81 -26.53
N VAL A 546 -32.10 -25.51 -27.07
CA VAL A 546 -33.38 -25.74 -26.41
C VAL A 546 -34.30 -26.63 -27.27
N ASN A 547 -34.95 -27.60 -26.61
CA ASN A 547 -35.93 -28.49 -27.25
C ASN A 547 -37.38 -28.01 -27.06
N THR A 548 -37.61 -27.28 -25.98
CA THR A 548 -38.89 -26.65 -25.63
C THR A 548 -38.70 -25.13 -25.68
N ARG A 549 -39.78 -24.35 -25.83
CA ARG A 549 -39.68 -22.91 -25.58
C ARG A 549 -39.25 -22.67 -24.14
N THR A 550 -38.12 -21.99 -23.98
CA THR A 550 -37.56 -21.66 -22.67
C THR A 550 -37.51 -20.14 -22.53
N THR A 551 -38.00 -19.64 -21.40
CA THR A 551 -37.97 -18.22 -21.06
C THR A 551 -37.01 -18.02 -19.90
N VAL A 552 -36.03 -17.15 -20.07
CA VAL A 552 -35.11 -16.69 -19.04
C VAL A 552 -35.56 -15.31 -18.58
N LEU A 553 -35.67 -15.12 -17.26
CA LEU A 553 -35.98 -13.86 -16.62
C LEU A 553 -34.77 -13.41 -15.81
N LEU A 554 -34.42 -12.14 -15.96
CA LEU A 554 -33.49 -11.45 -15.09
C LEU A 554 -34.30 -10.71 -14.03
N VAL A 555 -34.19 -11.11 -12.77
CA VAL A 555 -34.98 -10.54 -11.67
C VAL A 555 -34.09 -9.91 -10.62
N ARG A 556 -34.49 -8.75 -10.12
CA ARG A 556 -33.85 -8.08 -9.00
C ARG A 556 -34.61 -8.39 -7.71
N LEU A 557 -33.88 -8.94 -6.76
CA LEU A 557 -34.32 -9.19 -5.40
C LEU A 557 -33.88 -8.03 -4.52
N ARG A 558 -34.77 -7.55 -3.67
CA ARG A 558 -34.50 -6.48 -2.70
C ARG A 558 -34.68 -7.05 -1.30
N TYR A 559 -33.77 -6.74 -0.40
CA TYR A 559 -33.78 -7.26 0.96
C TYR A 559 -33.59 -6.14 1.98
N HIS A 560 -34.39 -6.16 3.04
CA HIS A 560 -34.02 -5.48 4.28
C HIS A 560 -33.16 -6.40 5.13
N ILE A 561 -31.90 -6.02 5.30
CA ILE A 561 -31.01 -6.62 6.28
C ILE A 561 -31.20 -5.86 7.59
N ILE A 562 -31.82 -6.54 8.56
CA ILE A 562 -32.15 -5.95 9.85
C ILE A 562 -31.18 -6.49 10.89
N THR A 563 -30.46 -5.57 11.54
CA THR A 563 -29.56 -5.87 12.65
C THR A 563 -30.15 -5.29 13.93
N ARG A 564 -30.49 -6.16 14.89
CA ARG A 564 -31.03 -5.76 16.20
C ARG A 564 -30.01 -6.02 17.29
N TRP A 565 -29.80 -5.04 18.16
CA TRP A 565 -29.06 -5.18 19.42
C TRP A 565 -29.94 -4.72 20.58
N THR A 566 -29.43 -4.80 21.81
CA THR A 566 -30.22 -4.59 23.04
C THR A 566 -30.97 -3.25 23.09
N ASP A 567 -30.40 -2.21 22.49
CA ASP A 567 -30.89 -0.82 22.58
C ASP A 567 -31.18 -0.18 21.21
N GLY A 568 -31.30 -0.97 20.13
CA GLY A 568 -31.55 -0.39 18.81
C GLY A 568 -31.66 -1.38 17.65
N GLU A 569 -32.19 -0.87 16.55
CA GLU A 569 -32.30 -1.57 15.27
C GLU A 569 -31.67 -0.73 14.17
N ARG A 570 -30.88 -1.37 13.29
CA ARG A 570 -30.41 -0.79 12.04
C ARG A 570 -30.93 -1.61 10.87
N GLN A 571 -31.47 -0.92 9.88
CA GLN A 571 -31.89 -1.52 8.63
C GLN A 571 -30.97 -1.08 7.49
N LEU A 572 -30.60 -2.01 6.63
CA LEU A 572 -29.89 -1.77 5.38
C LEU A 572 -30.70 -2.36 4.24
N LEU A 573 -30.78 -1.64 3.12
CA LEU A 573 -31.33 -2.18 1.88
C LEU A 573 -30.19 -2.83 1.10
N ALA A 574 -30.39 -4.07 0.66
CA ALA A 574 -29.49 -4.78 -0.23
C ALA A 574 -30.25 -5.23 -1.48
N GLU A 575 -29.59 -5.14 -2.63
CA GLU A 575 -30.12 -5.63 -3.90
C GLU A 575 -29.25 -6.79 -4.40
N ASP A 576 -29.90 -7.78 -5.01
CA ASP A 576 -29.27 -8.94 -5.63
C ASP A 576 -29.97 -9.20 -6.97
N VAL A 577 -29.25 -9.73 -7.96
CA VAL A 577 -29.78 -10.04 -9.28
C VAL A 577 -29.68 -11.53 -9.50
N GLN A 578 -30.80 -12.16 -9.88
CA GLN A 578 -30.88 -13.59 -10.10
C GLN A 578 -31.39 -13.88 -11.51
N VAL A 579 -30.83 -14.93 -12.11
CA VAL A 579 -31.25 -15.47 -13.40
C VAL A 579 -32.10 -16.69 -13.13
N VAL A 580 -33.34 -16.67 -13.62
CA VAL A 580 -34.28 -17.79 -13.49
C VAL A 580 -34.83 -18.15 -14.85
N ALA A 581 -35.17 -19.41 -15.05
CA ALA A 581 -35.74 -19.83 -16.31
C ALA A 581 -36.80 -20.91 -16.14
N PHE A 582 -37.72 -20.96 -17.09
CA PHE A 582 -38.76 -21.97 -17.16
C PHE A 582 -39.03 -22.39 -18.60
N GLU A 583 -39.45 -23.64 -18.76
CA GLU A 583 -39.99 -24.17 -20.02
C GLU A 583 -41.52 -24.02 -20.05
N GLY A 584 -42.07 -23.82 -21.25
CA GLY A 584 -43.52 -23.76 -21.45
C GLY A 584 -44.09 -22.35 -21.40
N SER A 585 -45.34 -22.21 -20.92
CA SER A 585 -46.05 -20.94 -20.76
C SER A 585 -46.10 -20.51 -19.28
N PRO A 586 -46.30 -19.21 -18.98
CA PRO A 586 -46.28 -18.74 -17.59
C PRO A 586 -47.24 -19.47 -16.63
N ASP A 587 -48.41 -19.88 -17.12
CA ASP A 587 -49.44 -20.64 -16.41
C ASP A 587 -49.09 -22.12 -16.19
N HIS A 588 -48.17 -22.67 -16.97
CA HIS A 588 -47.69 -24.06 -16.88
C HIS A 588 -46.15 -24.10 -16.84
N ALA A 589 -45.55 -23.19 -16.08
CA ALA A 589 -44.10 -22.99 -16.05
C ALA A 589 -43.38 -24.18 -15.40
N ALA A 590 -42.53 -24.86 -16.18
CA ALA A 590 -41.63 -25.89 -15.69
C ALA A 590 -40.25 -25.27 -15.41
N TRP A 591 -39.99 -24.91 -14.16
CA TRP A 591 -38.74 -24.24 -13.74
C TRP A 591 -37.51 -25.14 -13.92
N ILE A 592 -36.46 -24.58 -14.49
CA ILE A 592 -35.18 -25.27 -14.70
C ILE A 592 -34.12 -24.80 -13.70
N ASP A 593 -33.05 -25.59 -13.54
CA ASP A 593 -31.95 -25.29 -12.63
C ASP A 593 -31.22 -23.98 -13.01
N SER A 594 -30.80 -23.21 -11.99
CA SER A 594 -30.15 -21.90 -12.18
C SER A 594 -28.88 -22.00 -13.05
N ARG A 595 -28.07 -23.06 -12.92
CA ARG A 595 -26.88 -23.21 -13.78
C ARG A 595 -27.23 -23.49 -15.23
N ALA A 596 -28.35 -24.18 -15.48
CA ALA A 596 -28.84 -24.38 -16.83
C ALA A 596 -29.37 -23.05 -17.40
N ALA A 597 -30.05 -22.23 -16.59
CA ALA A 597 -30.50 -20.90 -16.97
C ALA A 597 -29.32 -19.96 -17.31
N GLU A 598 -28.26 -19.95 -16.50
CA GLU A 598 -27.05 -19.14 -16.74
C GLU A 598 -26.37 -19.52 -18.07
N ARG A 599 -26.26 -20.82 -18.39
CA ARG A 599 -25.68 -21.25 -19.68
C ARG A 599 -26.45 -20.74 -20.90
N LEU A 600 -27.76 -20.53 -20.77
CA LEU A 600 -28.57 -19.99 -21.86
C LEU A 600 -28.21 -18.54 -22.19
N LEU A 601 -27.69 -17.77 -21.23
CA LEU A 601 -27.25 -16.38 -21.48
C LEU A 601 -26.05 -16.31 -22.43
N PHE A 602 -25.24 -17.37 -22.50
CA PHE A 602 -24.07 -17.47 -23.37
C PHE A 602 -24.37 -18.22 -24.69
N THR A 603 -25.64 -18.46 -24.99
CA THR A 603 -26.04 -19.20 -26.20
C THR A 603 -26.13 -18.28 -27.41
N GLU A 604 -25.49 -18.71 -28.50
CA GLU A 604 -25.59 -18.02 -29.79
C GLU A 604 -26.89 -18.37 -30.54
N PRO A 605 -27.46 -17.41 -31.30
CA PRO A 605 -28.62 -17.66 -32.13
C PRO A 605 -28.28 -18.48 -33.37
N ASP A 606 -29.01 -19.57 -33.62
CA ASP A 606 -28.97 -20.29 -34.90
C ASP A 606 -29.82 -19.58 -35.97
N GLU A 607 -30.93 -18.96 -35.55
CA GLU A 607 -31.77 -18.14 -36.42
C GLU A 607 -32.33 -16.93 -35.66
N ASN A 608 -32.43 -15.79 -36.36
CA ASN A 608 -33.11 -14.60 -35.85
C ASN A 608 -34.63 -14.73 -35.95
N ILE A 609 -35.34 -14.03 -35.07
CA ILE A 609 -36.81 -13.94 -35.05
C ILE A 609 -37.24 -12.56 -35.53
N HIS A 610 -38.33 -12.49 -36.30
CA HIS A 610 -38.88 -11.21 -36.73
C HIS A 610 -39.33 -10.37 -35.51
N PRO A 611 -39.01 -9.06 -35.43
CA PRO A 611 -39.27 -8.24 -34.24
C PRO A 611 -40.73 -8.29 -33.74
N ALA A 612 -41.70 -8.21 -34.66
CA ALA A 612 -43.13 -8.31 -34.28
C ALA A 612 -43.49 -9.64 -33.59
N GLN A 613 -42.88 -10.75 -34.02
CA GLN A 613 -43.08 -12.06 -33.41
C GLN A 613 -42.40 -12.14 -32.04
N ALA A 614 -41.19 -11.60 -31.92
CA ALA A 614 -40.50 -11.50 -30.63
C ALA A 614 -41.32 -10.69 -29.62
N SER A 615 -41.87 -9.54 -30.03
CA SER A 615 -42.74 -8.72 -29.19
C SER A 615 -43.99 -9.47 -28.72
N GLU A 616 -44.61 -10.28 -29.58
CA GLU A 616 -45.78 -11.09 -29.20
C GLU A 616 -45.42 -12.13 -28.12
N PHE A 617 -44.29 -12.83 -28.28
CA PHE A 617 -43.84 -13.79 -27.28
C PHE A 617 -43.53 -13.12 -25.94
N ILE A 618 -42.85 -11.97 -25.96
CA ILE A 618 -42.54 -11.20 -24.75
C ILE A 618 -43.83 -10.72 -24.08
N ARG A 619 -44.79 -10.21 -24.85
CA ARG A 619 -46.08 -9.72 -24.31
C ARG A 619 -46.85 -10.82 -23.60
N ARG A 620 -46.86 -12.05 -24.14
CA ARG A 620 -47.47 -13.21 -23.47
C ARG A 620 -46.83 -13.54 -22.12
N VAL A 621 -45.53 -13.30 -21.96
CA VAL A 621 -44.84 -13.50 -20.67
C VAL A 621 -45.22 -12.39 -19.69
N ILE A 622 -45.27 -11.13 -20.15
CA ILE A 622 -45.68 -9.98 -19.34
C ILE A 622 -47.13 -10.12 -18.86
N ASP A 623 -48.05 -10.42 -19.78
CA ASP A 623 -49.48 -10.60 -19.49
C ASP A 623 -49.73 -11.81 -18.57
N GLY A 624 -48.83 -12.80 -18.60
CA GLY A 624 -48.88 -14.00 -17.76
C GLY A 624 -48.08 -13.92 -16.46
N PHE A 625 -47.43 -12.79 -16.15
CA PHE A 625 -46.45 -12.69 -15.06
C PHE A 625 -47.04 -13.02 -13.68
N ASP A 626 -48.31 -12.71 -13.43
CA ASP A 626 -48.99 -13.01 -12.16
C ASP A 626 -48.98 -14.50 -11.81
N HIS A 627 -48.93 -15.40 -12.81
CA HIS A 627 -48.84 -16.84 -12.59
C HIS A 627 -47.44 -17.27 -12.10
N LEU A 628 -46.42 -16.45 -12.36
CA LEU A 628 -45.02 -16.70 -11.97
C LEU A 628 -44.71 -16.13 -10.58
N SER A 629 -45.40 -15.07 -10.17
CA SER A 629 -45.16 -14.36 -8.89
C SER A 629 -45.05 -15.28 -7.67
N PRO A 630 -45.94 -16.28 -7.45
CA PRO A 630 -45.83 -17.15 -6.26
C PRO A 630 -44.52 -17.93 -6.18
N TYR A 631 -43.97 -18.36 -7.32
CA TYR A 631 -42.68 -19.04 -7.35
C TYR A 631 -41.53 -18.06 -7.10
N LEU A 632 -41.58 -16.88 -7.72
CA LEU A 632 -40.56 -15.84 -7.57
C LEU A 632 -40.48 -15.32 -6.13
N ASP A 633 -41.63 -15.19 -5.46
CA ASP A 633 -41.71 -14.80 -4.05
C ASP A 633 -41.09 -15.86 -3.14
N GLN A 634 -41.47 -17.14 -3.31
CA GLN A 634 -40.85 -18.25 -2.56
C GLN A 634 -39.35 -18.40 -2.85
N MET A 635 -38.91 -18.09 -4.06
CA MET A 635 -37.49 -18.07 -4.39
C MET A 635 -36.77 -16.95 -3.63
N ALA A 636 -37.34 -15.73 -3.62
CA ALA A 636 -36.76 -14.60 -2.90
C ALA A 636 -36.63 -14.89 -1.39
N GLU A 637 -37.63 -15.53 -0.79
CA GLU A 637 -37.58 -15.98 0.62
C GLU A 637 -36.47 -17.03 0.85
N ARG A 638 -36.42 -18.08 0.02
CA ARG A 638 -35.39 -19.13 0.12
C ARG A 638 -33.98 -18.55 -0.03
N HIS A 639 -33.80 -17.61 -0.94
CA HIS A 639 -32.51 -16.96 -1.17
C HIS A 639 -32.12 -16.04 -0.01
N GLY A 640 -33.08 -15.28 0.54
CA GLY A 640 -32.87 -14.48 1.75
C GLY A 640 -32.42 -15.32 2.94
N GLN A 641 -33.03 -16.51 3.14
CA GLN A 641 -32.60 -17.43 4.19
C GLN A 641 -31.18 -17.96 3.97
N LYS A 642 -30.79 -18.29 2.72
CA LYS A 642 -29.41 -18.70 2.40
C LYS A 642 -28.40 -17.60 2.72
N LEU A 643 -28.71 -16.34 2.38
CA LEU A 643 -27.88 -15.18 2.69
C LEU A 643 -27.75 -14.98 4.21
N LEU A 644 -28.85 -15.12 4.95
CA LEU A 644 -28.85 -15.04 6.41
C LEU A 644 -28.00 -16.15 7.04
N ASP A 645 -28.11 -17.39 6.55
CA ASP A 645 -27.31 -18.51 7.04
C ASP A 645 -25.83 -18.32 6.73
N ALA A 646 -25.48 -17.81 5.54
CA ALA A 646 -24.11 -17.45 5.19
C ALA A 646 -23.55 -16.36 6.11
N HIS A 647 -24.32 -15.30 6.33
CA HIS A 647 -23.95 -14.22 7.24
C HIS A 647 -23.72 -14.74 8.67
N ARG A 648 -24.61 -15.61 9.16
CA ARG A 648 -24.49 -16.24 10.48
C ARG A 648 -23.27 -17.15 10.57
N ARG A 649 -22.93 -17.94 9.56
CA ARG A 649 -21.72 -18.79 9.60
C ARG A 649 -20.45 -17.96 9.82
N VAL A 650 -20.32 -16.84 9.12
CA VAL A 650 -19.16 -15.93 9.27
C VAL A 650 -19.18 -15.21 10.62
N ARG A 651 -20.36 -14.78 11.11
CA ARG A 651 -20.52 -14.04 12.37
C ARG A 651 -20.51 -14.90 13.64
N ILE A 652 -20.92 -16.17 13.57
CA ILE A 652 -20.83 -17.13 14.69
C ILE A 652 -19.37 -17.36 15.08
N ALA A 653 -18.44 -17.28 14.11
CA ALA A 653 -17.00 -17.24 14.39
C ALA A 653 -16.56 -15.99 15.18
N SER A 654 -17.33 -14.89 15.15
CA SER A 654 -17.06 -13.61 15.81
C SER A 654 -17.75 -13.43 17.18
N ARG A 655 -18.54 -14.43 17.67
CA ARG A 655 -19.18 -14.46 19.00
C ARG A 655 -19.85 -13.16 19.51
N ALA A 656 -20.36 -12.29 18.64
CA ALA A 656 -21.07 -11.09 19.08
C ALA A 656 -22.38 -11.46 19.81
N ARG A 657 -22.36 -11.52 21.15
CA ARG A 657 -23.53 -11.82 21.99
C ARG A 657 -24.50 -10.65 21.93
N GLY A 658 -25.80 -10.94 21.85
CA GLY A 658 -26.87 -9.94 21.89
C GLY A 658 -27.27 -9.31 20.55
N ILE A 659 -26.65 -9.71 19.43
CA ILE A 659 -27.01 -9.23 18.09
C ILE A 659 -27.83 -10.28 17.34
N ARG A 660 -29.01 -9.90 16.84
CA ARG A 660 -29.84 -10.73 15.96
C ARG A 660 -29.88 -10.15 14.55
N TYR A 661 -29.68 -11.01 13.57
CA TYR A 661 -29.78 -10.69 12.15
C TYR A 661 -31.03 -11.33 11.55
N ASP A 662 -31.69 -10.57 10.70
CA ASP A 662 -32.85 -10.96 9.91
C ASP A 662 -32.72 -10.41 8.48
N VAL A 663 -33.17 -11.18 7.49
CA VAL A 663 -33.10 -10.82 6.06
C VAL A 663 -34.49 -10.98 5.49
N GLN A 664 -35.16 -9.86 5.25
CA GLN A 664 -36.56 -9.84 4.81
C GLN A 664 -36.65 -9.41 3.34
N PRO A 665 -37.15 -10.27 2.44
CA PRO A 665 -37.34 -9.87 1.04
C PRO A 665 -38.43 -8.80 0.92
N GLN A 666 -38.22 -7.85 0.01
CA GLN A 666 -39.23 -6.90 -0.45
C GLN A 666 -39.88 -7.46 -1.71
N LEU A 667 -41.12 -7.90 -1.56
CA LEU A 667 -41.91 -8.54 -2.62
C LEU A 667 -42.86 -7.53 -3.28
N PRO A 668 -43.17 -7.71 -4.58
CA PRO A 668 -42.61 -8.72 -5.48
C PRO A 668 -41.19 -8.35 -5.96
N PRO A 669 -40.41 -9.32 -6.48
CA PRO A 669 -39.17 -9.06 -7.22
C PRO A 669 -39.38 -8.13 -8.42
N ASP A 670 -38.38 -7.31 -8.77
CA ASP A 670 -38.46 -6.48 -9.97
C ASP A 670 -37.99 -7.26 -11.20
N LEU A 671 -38.76 -7.23 -12.28
CA LEU A 671 -38.37 -7.85 -13.55
C LEU A 671 -37.49 -6.90 -14.37
N LEU A 672 -36.21 -7.24 -14.51
CA LEU A 672 -35.23 -6.44 -15.24
C LEU A 672 -35.21 -6.79 -16.74
N GLY A 673 -35.33 -8.08 -17.09
CA GLY A 673 -35.28 -8.51 -18.48
C GLY A 673 -35.95 -9.85 -18.78
N ILE A 674 -36.30 -10.06 -20.05
CA ILE A 674 -37.01 -11.25 -20.56
C ILE A 674 -36.34 -11.74 -21.85
N TYR A 675 -35.76 -12.93 -21.81
CA TYR A 675 -35.09 -13.54 -22.96
C TYR A 675 -35.76 -14.86 -23.32
N ILE A 676 -36.21 -14.98 -24.57
CA ILE A 676 -36.98 -16.14 -25.04
C ILE A 676 -36.16 -16.96 -26.03
N PHE A 677 -35.96 -18.22 -25.71
CA PHE A 677 -35.25 -19.18 -26.53
C PHE A 677 -36.28 -20.14 -27.14
N LEU A 678 -36.40 -20.09 -28.47
CA LEU A 678 -37.24 -21.00 -29.23
C LEU A 678 -36.39 -22.14 -29.80
N PRO A 679 -36.92 -23.36 -29.90
CA PRO A 679 -36.24 -24.43 -30.60
C PRO A 679 -35.93 -24.04 -32.05
N ALA A 680 -34.73 -24.36 -32.52
CA ALA A 680 -34.39 -24.26 -33.92
C ALA A 680 -35.42 -25.05 -34.75
N ARG A 681 -35.82 -24.51 -35.90
CA ARG A 681 -36.65 -25.26 -36.84
C ARG A 681 -35.76 -26.39 -37.36
N GLY A 682 -36.19 -27.64 -37.15
CA GLY A 682 -35.40 -28.80 -37.58
C GLY A 682 -34.95 -28.67 -39.04
N LYS A 683 -33.73 -29.14 -39.33
CA LYS A 683 -33.26 -29.35 -40.71
C LYS A 683 -34.22 -30.24 -41.48
#